data_AF-A0A5B7WSQ6-F1
#
_entry.id   AF-A0A5B7WSQ6-F1
#
_cell.length_a   1.000
_cell.length_b   1.000
_cell.length_c   1.000
_cell.angle_alpha   90.00
_cell.angle_beta   90.00
_cell.angle_gamma   90.00
#
_symmetry.space_group_name_H-M   'P 1'
#
loop_
_entity.id
_entity.type
_entity.pdbx_description
1 polymer ?
#
loop_
_entity_poly.entity_id
_entity_poly.type
_entity_poly.pdbx_seq_one_letter_code
_entity_poly.pdbx_strand_id
1 'polypeptide(L)'
;MPTSRRLPRVGFTALASFSLIASGAVGAQAAPTDTSPAKEVELNLLSINDFHGRIQAEGESAGAAVLAGAVAKYRQENANTLFVSAGDNIGASTFASAAQQDAPTIDALGAAGLDLSVVGNHEFDRGFQDLQERVIPRYGTKSEAEGAEGADYALGANVYEKGTGKPALREYTIREVDGVSVGFIGTVTADTATLVSPSGISDLTFGDQLEAANRVAEKLSDGDKNNGEADVLVLLTHDGSESTACDTIAQESTDYGQLIRNADEHIDAIISGHTHKPYHCSVPVAGTDQTRPVIQAHQYGTTLGEISLSIDASDGTVTQSDTKLVPLAAEGGSAFEPNDAATKIVDKAVAESEEVGQQEIGAISADILRGGEPAGDDRGVESTLGNTVADVHLWATSNEDFGGTLAQIAFMNPGGLRADLLYGKNGIVTYKAAADVQPFANTLITMDMTGAQLYEVLEQQWQPEGASREKLHLGISEGLSYTYVEDAARGEHITSVSFNGKPVADSDTFRVAANAFLASGGDNFTAFAEAKDHADSGQVDLDATVNYFKSHDVVDPAPLGRAVQAGTEWATVSLSSATLAPGGTLDVAVSDLEPGAKISASAFDGEVEVQDIAAADGAGSTSFQLTAPQKLKEGQYQLVISQVGREDISVPLTVAAEAPTTPSTQPSPQPSASPTASPSASPSPSPSPSPTQSTQSPAPPRPDASQSPAPDPQDLADTGFAYSSIGIIAAVILVVGLLMVLLRRRGNTH
;
A
#
# COMPACT_ATOMS: atom_id res chain seq x y z
N MET A 1 -65.23 -31.92 -57.44
CA MET A 1 -64.72 -32.90 -58.42
C MET A 1 -63.41 -33.47 -57.90
N PRO A 2 -63.20 -34.79 -57.98
CA PRO A 2 -62.29 -35.53 -57.11
C PRO A 2 -61.18 -36.25 -57.90
N THR A 3 -60.20 -36.84 -57.21
CA THR A 3 -59.76 -38.21 -57.57
C THR A 3 -59.26 -38.96 -56.35
N SER A 4 -60.13 -39.83 -55.87
CA SER A 4 -59.89 -41.04 -55.10
C SER A 4 -59.01 -42.05 -55.84
N ARG A 5 -58.34 -42.96 -55.12
CA ARG A 5 -58.45 -44.40 -55.41
C ARG A 5 -58.04 -45.30 -54.24
N ARG A 6 -58.88 -46.33 -54.06
CA ARG A 6 -58.85 -47.43 -53.08
C ARG A 6 -58.24 -48.69 -53.73
N LEU A 7 -57.57 -49.54 -52.91
CA LEU A 7 -57.61 -51.03 -52.80
C LEU A 7 -57.30 -51.89 -54.05
N PRO A 8 -56.87 -53.18 -53.96
CA PRO A 8 -57.36 -54.18 -52.99
C PRO A 8 -56.37 -55.23 -52.41
N ARG A 9 -56.90 -55.95 -51.42
CA ARG A 9 -56.45 -57.23 -50.87
C ARG A 9 -56.53 -58.36 -51.90
N VAL A 10 -55.60 -59.31 -51.83
CA VAL A 10 -55.73 -60.69 -52.32
C VAL A 10 -55.40 -61.64 -51.16
N GLY A 11 -56.16 -62.71 -51.00
CA GLY A 11 -55.99 -63.75 -49.99
C GLY A 11 -55.73 -65.13 -50.59
N PHE A 12 -55.63 -66.12 -49.69
CA PHE A 12 -55.39 -67.58 -49.87
C PHE A 12 -53.94 -67.94 -50.26
N THR A 13 -53.28 -68.99 -49.74
CA THR A 13 -53.75 -70.30 -49.26
C THR A 13 -52.66 -70.95 -48.40
N ALA A 14 -53.07 -71.88 -47.52
CA ALA A 14 -52.23 -72.68 -46.62
C ALA A 14 -51.25 -73.65 -47.32
N LEU A 15 -50.12 -73.93 -46.67
CA LEU A 15 -49.46 -75.24 -46.75
C LEU A 15 -48.82 -75.58 -45.39
N ALA A 16 -49.20 -76.73 -44.86
CA ALA A 16 -48.71 -77.32 -43.62
C ALA A 16 -47.29 -77.87 -43.79
N SER A 17 -46.48 -77.87 -42.71
CA SER A 17 -45.50 -78.92 -42.43
C SER A 17 -45.01 -78.89 -40.98
N PHE A 18 -45.11 -80.06 -40.36
CA PHE A 18 -44.48 -80.56 -39.12
C PHE A 18 -43.16 -79.89 -38.69
N SER A 19 -42.99 -79.63 -37.39
CA SER A 19 -42.08 -80.43 -36.55
C SER A 19 -41.86 -79.90 -35.13
N LEU A 20 -41.79 -80.86 -34.21
CA LEU A 20 -41.07 -80.93 -32.95
C LEU A 20 -41.33 -79.88 -31.85
N ILE A 21 -42.04 -80.36 -30.84
CA ILE A 21 -41.92 -79.90 -29.45
C ILE A 21 -40.51 -80.27 -28.97
N ALA A 22 -39.65 -79.28 -28.80
CA ALA A 22 -38.44 -79.37 -28.01
C ALA A 22 -38.50 -78.30 -26.91
N SER A 23 -38.73 -78.74 -25.68
CA SER A 23 -38.63 -77.92 -24.47
C SER A 23 -37.18 -77.45 -24.31
N GLY A 24 -36.90 -76.22 -24.75
CA GLY A 24 -35.67 -75.49 -24.44
C GLY A 24 -35.96 -74.43 -23.40
N ALA A 25 -35.29 -74.52 -22.25
CA ALA A 25 -35.32 -73.51 -21.21
C ALA A 25 -34.94 -72.14 -21.81
N VAL A 26 -35.83 -71.15 -21.69
CA VAL A 26 -35.49 -69.75 -21.95
C VAL A 26 -34.63 -69.29 -20.79
N GLY A 27 -33.32 -69.42 -20.92
CA GLY A 27 -32.40 -68.58 -20.18
C GLY A 27 -32.61 -67.16 -20.67
N ALA A 28 -33.14 -66.29 -19.82
CA ALA A 28 -33.10 -64.86 -20.04
C ALA A 28 -31.63 -64.45 -20.11
N GLN A 29 -31.12 -64.30 -21.33
CA GLN A 29 -29.82 -63.71 -21.57
C GLN A 29 -30.03 -62.21 -21.33
N ALA A 30 -29.65 -61.76 -20.13
CA ALA A 30 -29.55 -60.35 -19.84
C ALA A 30 -28.70 -59.72 -20.94
N ALA A 31 -29.26 -58.71 -21.62
CA ALA A 31 -28.47 -57.88 -22.51
C ALA A 31 -27.27 -57.37 -21.68
N PRO A 32 -26.04 -57.40 -22.23
CA PRO A 32 -24.94 -56.72 -21.56
C PRO A 32 -25.39 -55.25 -21.40
N THR A 33 -25.50 -54.80 -20.16
CA THR A 33 -25.51 -53.37 -19.86
C THR A 33 -24.21 -52.83 -20.43
N ASP A 34 -24.31 -52.02 -21.48
CA ASP A 34 -23.21 -51.17 -21.93
C ASP A 34 -22.90 -50.21 -20.78
N THR A 35 -22.11 -50.66 -19.82
CA THR A 35 -21.35 -49.80 -18.93
C THR A 35 -20.10 -49.39 -19.71
N SER A 36 -20.30 -48.57 -20.75
CA SER A 36 -19.22 -47.65 -21.12
C SER A 36 -18.93 -46.85 -19.86
N PRO A 37 -17.67 -46.74 -19.40
CA PRO A 37 -17.35 -45.84 -18.30
C PRO A 37 -17.90 -44.46 -18.65
N ALA A 38 -18.53 -43.80 -17.68
CA ALA A 38 -18.99 -42.42 -17.83
C ALA A 38 -17.83 -41.59 -18.38
N LYS A 39 -18.11 -40.75 -19.38
CA LYS A 39 -17.09 -39.85 -19.93
C LYS A 39 -16.83 -38.80 -18.85
N GLU A 40 -15.76 -38.97 -18.11
CA GLU A 40 -15.32 -38.00 -17.11
C GLU A 40 -14.59 -36.85 -17.82
N VAL A 41 -14.99 -35.62 -17.53
CA VAL A 41 -14.35 -34.40 -18.03
C VAL A 41 -13.60 -33.75 -16.86
N GLU A 42 -12.30 -33.59 -17.04
CA GLU A 42 -11.42 -32.91 -16.08
C GLU A 42 -11.35 -31.43 -16.44
N LEU A 43 -12.08 -30.58 -15.73
CA LEU A 43 -12.04 -29.13 -15.87
C LEU A 43 -11.01 -28.53 -14.90
N ASN A 44 -10.14 -27.67 -15.40
CA ASN A 44 -9.19 -26.94 -14.57
C ASN A 44 -9.46 -25.44 -14.64
N LEU A 45 -9.63 -24.81 -13.48
CA LEU A 45 -9.84 -23.37 -13.34
C LEU A 45 -8.60 -22.76 -12.69
N LEU A 46 -7.82 -22.03 -13.48
CA LEU A 46 -6.75 -21.18 -12.99
C LEU A 46 -7.31 -19.80 -12.67
N SER A 47 -6.95 -19.24 -11.53
CA SER A 47 -7.48 -17.96 -11.07
C SER A 47 -6.41 -17.02 -10.56
N ILE A 48 -6.62 -15.74 -10.84
CA ILE A 48 -5.97 -14.61 -10.15
C ILE A 48 -7.04 -13.69 -9.56
N ASN A 49 -6.62 -12.82 -8.67
CA ASN A 49 -7.36 -11.70 -8.12
C ASN A 49 -6.34 -10.61 -7.76
N ASP A 50 -6.80 -9.35 -7.69
CA ASP A 50 -6.00 -8.23 -7.17
C ASP A 50 -4.65 -8.11 -7.89
N PHE A 51 -4.64 -8.27 -9.22
CA PHE A 51 -3.41 -8.19 -10.00
C PHE A 51 -2.86 -6.78 -10.03
N HIS A 52 -3.74 -5.76 -9.93
CA HIS A 52 -3.42 -4.34 -9.82
C HIS A 52 -2.28 -3.89 -10.74
N GLY A 53 -2.30 -4.32 -12.00
CA GLY A 53 -1.29 -3.94 -12.98
C GLY A 53 0.17 -4.18 -12.60
N ARG A 54 0.48 -5.17 -11.74
CA ARG A 54 1.87 -5.61 -11.48
C ARG A 54 2.40 -6.41 -12.69
N ILE A 55 2.59 -5.70 -13.80
CA ILE A 55 3.01 -6.28 -15.08
C ILE A 55 4.49 -6.67 -15.09
N GLN A 56 5.32 -6.01 -14.28
CA GLN A 56 6.74 -6.30 -14.11
C GLN A 56 6.99 -7.27 -12.95
N ALA A 57 8.09 -8.03 -13.05
CA ALA A 57 8.58 -8.81 -11.93
C ALA A 57 9.36 -7.90 -10.95
N GLU A 58 8.75 -7.58 -9.82
CA GLU A 58 9.33 -6.73 -8.78
C GLU A 58 8.91 -7.21 -7.38
N GLY A 59 9.85 -7.23 -6.44
CA GLY A 59 9.61 -7.79 -5.10
C GLY A 59 9.16 -9.25 -5.18
N GLU A 60 7.99 -9.54 -4.61
CA GLU A 60 7.36 -10.87 -4.64
C GLU A 60 6.50 -11.11 -5.90
N SER A 61 6.18 -10.06 -6.67
CA SER A 61 5.39 -10.21 -7.89
C SER A 61 6.23 -10.87 -8.98
N ALA A 62 5.66 -11.89 -9.62
CA ALA A 62 6.31 -12.58 -10.73
C ALA A 62 6.13 -11.83 -12.07
N GLY A 63 5.24 -10.84 -12.14
CA GLY A 63 4.92 -10.11 -13.36
C GLY A 63 4.06 -10.90 -14.36
N ALA A 64 3.51 -10.18 -15.35
CA ALA A 64 2.57 -10.74 -16.32
C ALA A 64 3.21 -11.82 -17.23
N ALA A 65 4.51 -11.70 -17.51
CA ALA A 65 5.20 -12.65 -18.39
C ALA A 65 5.32 -14.05 -17.76
N VAL A 66 5.64 -14.13 -16.47
CA VAL A 66 5.73 -15.41 -15.74
C VAL A 66 4.34 -16.01 -15.54
N LEU A 67 3.34 -15.18 -15.19
CA LEU A 67 1.94 -15.59 -15.11
C LEU A 67 1.47 -16.23 -16.43
N ALA A 68 1.69 -15.56 -17.56
CA ALA A 68 1.35 -16.09 -18.88
C ALA A 68 2.08 -17.40 -19.21
N GLY A 69 3.32 -17.54 -18.76
CA GLY A 69 4.09 -18.79 -18.85
C GLY A 69 3.48 -19.93 -18.05
N ALA A 70 3.05 -19.65 -16.81
CA ALA A 70 2.35 -20.61 -15.95
C ALA A 70 1.04 -21.08 -16.59
N VAL A 71 0.20 -20.14 -17.05
CA VAL A 71 -1.07 -20.46 -17.75
C VAL A 71 -0.82 -21.33 -18.98
N ALA A 72 0.18 -20.99 -19.79
CA ALA A 72 0.54 -21.78 -20.97
C ALA A 72 0.99 -23.20 -20.62
N LYS A 73 1.74 -23.39 -19.52
CA LYS A 73 2.15 -24.71 -19.03
C LYS A 73 0.94 -25.55 -18.60
N TYR A 74 0.03 -24.98 -17.80
CA TYR A 74 -1.16 -25.70 -17.35
C TYR A 74 -2.10 -26.08 -18.49
N ARG A 75 -2.27 -25.21 -19.50
CA ARG A 75 -3.03 -25.54 -20.72
C ARG A 75 -2.39 -26.65 -21.56
N GLN A 76 -1.07 -26.80 -21.52
CA GLN A 76 -0.40 -27.94 -22.17
C GLN A 76 -0.63 -29.25 -21.42
N GLU A 77 -0.78 -29.19 -20.09
CA GLU A 77 -1.04 -30.36 -19.23
C GLU A 77 -2.50 -30.79 -19.29
N ASN A 78 -3.44 -29.84 -19.33
CA ASN A 78 -4.87 -30.08 -19.51
C ASN A 78 -5.46 -29.07 -20.50
N ALA A 79 -5.96 -29.54 -21.65
CA ALA A 79 -6.60 -28.70 -22.66
C ALA A 79 -7.92 -28.07 -22.19
N ASN A 80 -8.57 -28.65 -21.19
CA ASN A 80 -9.79 -28.16 -20.55
C ASN A 80 -9.47 -27.18 -19.41
N THR A 81 -8.49 -26.30 -19.61
CA THR A 81 -8.07 -25.29 -18.62
C THR A 81 -8.59 -23.92 -18.99
N LEU A 82 -9.38 -23.31 -18.10
CA LEU A 82 -9.81 -21.92 -18.18
C LEU A 82 -8.99 -21.07 -17.22
N PHE A 83 -8.60 -19.87 -17.65
CA PHE A 83 -7.91 -18.86 -16.86
C PHE A 83 -8.86 -17.69 -16.59
N VAL A 84 -9.22 -17.47 -15.34
CA VAL A 84 -10.24 -16.49 -14.92
C VAL A 84 -9.66 -15.50 -13.92
N SER A 85 -10.32 -14.34 -13.77
CA SER A 85 -9.97 -13.36 -12.74
C SER A 85 -11.17 -13.00 -11.87
N ALA A 86 -10.94 -12.94 -10.56
CA ALA A 86 -11.90 -12.47 -9.57
C ALA A 86 -11.81 -10.96 -9.32
N GLY A 87 -11.36 -10.15 -10.30
CA GLY A 87 -11.44 -8.69 -10.27
C GLY A 87 -10.16 -8.00 -9.79
N ASP A 88 -10.16 -6.66 -9.84
CA ASP A 88 -9.03 -5.78 -9.56
C ASP A 88 -7.78 -6.15 -10.36
N ASN A 89 -7.99 -6.35 -11.66
CA ASN A 89 -6.89 -6.53 -12.59
C ASN A 89 -6.13 -5.21 -12.78
N ILE A 90 -6.88 -4.11 -12.83
CA ILE A 90 -6.40 -2.73 -13.04
C ILE A 90 -6.65 -1.87 -11.80
N GLY A 91 -6.24 -0.60 -11.84
CA GLY A 91 -6.27 0.26 -10.65
C GLY A 91 -5.28 -0.19 -9.58
N ALA A 92 -5.06 0.66 -8.57
CA ALA A 92 -3.94 0.58 -7.63
C ALA A 92 -2.60 0.16 -8.26
N SER A 93 -2.36 0.56 -9.52
CA SER A 93 -1.36 -0.07 -10.37
C SER A 93 0.04 0.51 -10.19
N THR A 94 1.07 -0.32 -10.40
CA THR A 94 2.45 0.19 -10.41
C THR A 94 2.67 1.10 -11.62
N PHE A 95 3.65 2.00 -11.49
CA PHE A 95 3.84 3.12 -12.39
C PHE A 95 3.82 2.76 -13.88
N ALA A 96 4.48 1.67 -14.29
CA ALA A 96 4.53 1.30 -15.70
C ALA A 96 3.14 1.04 -16.31
N SER A 97 2.19 0.51 -15.54
CA SER A 97 0.82 0.35 -16.01
C SER A 97 -0.04 1.60 -15.76
N ALA A 98 0.03 2.16 -14.56
CA ALA A 98 -0.78 3.33 -14.17
C ALA A 98 -0.52 4.55 -15.07
N ALA A 99 0.73 4.77 -15.49
CA ALA A 99 1.11 5.83 -16.44
C ALA A 99 0.34 5.74 -17.77
N GLN A 100 -0.05 4.53 -18.15
CA GLN A 100 -0.72 4.25 -19.41
C GLN A 100 -2.19 3.89 -19.21
N GLN A 101 -2.77 4.30 -18.08
CA GLN A 101 -4.17 4.04 -17.75
C GLN A 101 -4.49 2.54 -17.74
N ASP A 102 -3.53 1.71 -17.33
CA ASP A 102 -3.64 0.24 -17.26
C ASP A 102 -3.89 -0.49 -18.58
N ALA A 103 -3.76 0.22 -19.71
CA ALA A 103 -3.78 -0.38 -21.04
C ALA A 103 -2.77 -1.54 -21.19
N PRO A 104 -1.54 -1.47 -20.65
CA PRO A 104 -0.61 -2.59 -20.68
C PRO A 104 -1.08 -3.82 -19.90
N THR A 105 -1.72 -3.64 -18.75
CA THR A 105 -2.27 -4.75 -17.95
C THR A 105 -3.30 -5.54 -18.75
N ILE A 106 -4.26 -4.83 -19.34
CA ILE A 106 -5.32 -5.43 -20.15
C ILE A 106 -4.73 -6.21 -21.33
N ASP A 107 -3.74 -5.63 -22.01
CA ASP A 107 -3.06 -6.28 -23.13
C ASP A 107 -2.28 -7.52 -22.68
N ALA A 108 -1.58 -7.45 -21.54
CA ALA A 108 -0.75 -8.54 -21.03
C ALA A 108 -1.60 -9.71 -20.53
N LEU A 109 -2.71 -9.46 -19.84
CA LEU A 109 -3.66 -10.49 -19.41
C LEU A 109 -4.40 -11.10 -20.61
N GLY A 110 -4.75 -10.29 -21.62
CA GLY A 110 -5.26 -10.80 -22.90
C GLY A 110 -4.27 -11.74 -23.57
N ALA A 111 -2.98 -11.37 -23.62
CA ALA A 111 -1.91 -12.22 -24.18
C ALA A 111 -1.58 -13.45 -23.33
N ALA A 112 -1.80 -13.40 -22.01
CA ALA A 112 -1.76 -14.57 -21.13
C ALA A 112 -2.93 -15.54 -21.41
N GLY A 113 -3.93 -15.08 -22.16
CA GLY A 113 -5.12 -15.82 -22.52
C GLY A 113 -6.14 -15.88 -21.39
N LEU A 114 -6.39 -14.76 -20.70
CA LEU A 114 -7.51 -14.64 -19.77
C LEU A 114 -8.83 -14.92 -20.51
N ASP A 115 -9.68 -15.79 -19.98
CA ASP A 115 -10.93 -16.24 -20.62
C ASP A 115 -12.15 -15.39 -20.23
N LEU A 116 -12.14 -14.85 -19.00
CA LEU A 116 -13.17 -13.98 -18.44
C LEU A 116 -12.70 -13.35 -17.11
N SER A 117 -13.41 -12.31 -16.67
CA SER A 117 -13.17 -11.62 -15.40
C SER A 117 -14.45 -11.03 -14.84
N VAL A 118 -14.52 -10.93 -13.53
CA VAL A 118 -15.46 -10.03 -12.84
C VAL A 118 -14.84 -8.65 -12.69
N VAL A 119 -15.67 -7.66 -12.38
CA VAL A 119 -15.21 -6.37 -11.87
C VAL A 119 -14.93 -6.49 -10.37
N GLY A 120 -13.84 -5.89 -9.93
CA GLY A 120 -13.62 -5.45 -8.56
C GLY A 120 -13.88 -3.95 -8.41
N ASN A 121 -13.55 -3.40 -7.25
CA ASN A 121 -13.78 -1.97 -7.00
C ASN A 121 -12.86 -1.09 -7.85
N HIS A 122 -11.60 -1.51 -8.07
CA HIS A 122 -10.62 -0.70 -8.78
C HIS A 122 -10.87 -0.61 -10.31
N GLU A 123 -11.70 -1.49 -10.87
CA GLU A 123 -12.24 -1.29 -12.22
C GLU A 123 -13.11 -0.02 -12.36
N PHE A 124 -13.59 0.55 -11.24
CA PHE A 124 -14.41 1.78 -11.19
C PHE A 124 -13.63 3.05 -10.80
N ASP A 125 -12.31 2.99 -10.58
CA ASP A 125 -11.49 4.13 -10.12
C ASP A 125 -11.65 5.37 -11.00
N ARG A 126 -11.75 5.17 -12.31
CA ARG A 126 -11.91 6.23 -13.33
C ARG A 126 -13.37 6.48 -13.71
N GLY A 127 -14.29 5.88 -12.96
CA GLY A 127 -15.74 5.97 -13.16
C GLY A 127 -16.30 4.94 -14.14
N PHE A 128 -17.61 4.74 -14.07
CA PHE A 128 -18.32 3.73 -14.86
C PHE A 128 -18.23 3.97 -16.37
N GLN A 129 -18.17 5.22 -16.81
CA GLN A 129 -17.99 5.55 -18.22
C GLN A 129 -16.66 5.03 -18.77
N ASP A 130 -15.57 5.16 -18.00
CA ASP A 130 -14.25 4.67 -18.42
C ASP A 130 -14.24 3.13 -18.52
N LEU A 131 -14.89 2.45 -17.57
CA LEU A 131 -15.08 1.01 -17.62
C LEU A 131 -15.82 0.59 -18.91
N GLN A 132 -16.93 1.25 -19.25
CA GLN A 132 -17.76 0.93 -20.42
C GLN A 132 -17.11 1.29 -21.76
N GLU A 133 -16.43 2.43 -21.84
CA GLU A 133 -15.97 2.98 -23.12
C GLU A 133 -14.50 2.65 -23.44
N ARG A 134 -13.68 2.32 -22.42
CA ARG A 134 -12.25 2.05 -22.59
C ARG A 134 -11.85 0.65 -22.14
N VAL A 135 -12.19 0.26 -20.92
CA VAL A 135 -11.68 -1.00 -20.33
C VAL A 135 -12.32 -2.22 -20.99
N ILE A 136 -13.65 -2.31 -20.97
CA ILE A 136 -14.41 -3.43 -21.55
C ILE A 136 -14.08 -3.61 -23.05
N PRO A 137 -14.17 -2.56 -23.90
CA PRO A 137 -13.86 -2.72 -25.32
C PRO A 137 -12.42 -3.13 -25.59
N ARG A 138 -11.47 -2.70 -24.74
CA ARG A 138 -10.05 -3.07 -24.93
C ARG A 138 -9.84 -4.57 -24.74
N TYR A 139 -10.42 -5.18 -23.71
CA TYR A 139 -10.39 -6.64 -23.55
C TYR A 139 -10.92 -7.36 -24.81
N GLY A 140 -12.02 -6.87 -25.38
CA GLY A 140 -12.62 -7.41 -26.60
C GLY A 140 -11.73 -7.35 -27.85
N THR A 141 -10.71 -6.50 -27.87
CA THR A 141 -9.75 -6.41 -29.00
C THR A 141 -8.45 -7.20 -28.77
N LYS A 142 -8.25 -7.71 -27.55
CA LYS A 142 -6.97 -8.25 -27.09
C LYS A 142 -7.03 -9.70 -26.64
N SER A 143 -8.24 -10.20 -26.38
CA SER A 143 -8.47 -11.61 -26.13
C SER A 143 -9.00 -12.32 -27.38
N GLU A 144 -8.58 -13.58 -27.53
CA GLU A 144 -9.09 -14.53 -28.53
C GLU A 144 -10.42 -15.18 -28.08
N ALA A 145 -10.95 -14.85 -26.89
CA ALA A 145 -12.15 -15.47 -26.34
C ALA A 145 -13.42 -15.16 -27.15
N GLU A 146 -14.25 -16.19 -27.36
CA GLU A 146 -15.55 -16.07 -28.02
C GLU A 146 -16.52 -15.28 -27.11
N GLY A 147 -16.94 -14.08 -27.54
CA GLY A 147 -17.88 -13.26 -26.75
C GLY A 147 -17.99 -11.81 -27.22
N ALA A 148 -19.12 -11.17 -26.94
CA ALA A 148 -19.43 -9.81 -27.39
C ALA A 148 -18.48 -8.76 -26.78
N GLU A 149 -17.72 -8.06 -27.62
CA GLU A 149 -17.03 -6.77 -27.40
C GLU A 149 -16.27 -6.61 -26.06
N GLY A 150 -15.86 -7.72 -25.42
CA GLY A 150 -15.11 -7.72 -24.15
C GLY A 150 -15.95 -7.74 -22.86
N ALA A 151 -17.29 -7.80 -22.95
CA ALA A 151 -18.15 -7.74 -21.75
C ALA A 151 -18.08 -8.97 -20.82
N ASP A 152 -17.46 -10.07 -21.26
CA ASP A 152 -17.16 -11.23 -20.40
C ASP A 152 -15.96 -10.98 -19.45
N TYR A 153 -15.27 -9.85 -19.60
CA TYR A 153 -14.16 -9.41 -18.74
C TYR A 153 -14.59 -8.41 -17.66
N ALA A 154 -15.89 -8.20 -17.49
CA ALA A 154 -16.45 -7.27 -16.52
C ALA A 154 -17.83 -7.76 -16.03
N LEU A 155 -17.89 -9.01 -15.57
CA LEU A 155 -19.13 -9.55 -15.00
C LEU A 155 -19.45 -8.86 -13.66
N GLY A 156 -20.73 -8.52 -13.43
CA GLY A 156 -21.20 -7.80 -12.24
C GLY A 156 -22.71 -7.90 -12.04
N ALA A 157 -23.20 -9.06 -11.58
CA ALA A 157 -24.61 -9.39 -11.39
C ALA A 157 -25.32 -8.56 -10.32
N ASN A 158 -24.58 -7.99 -9.37
CA ASN A 158 -25.09 -7.11 -8.32
C ASN A 158 -24.82 -5.61 -8.61
N VAL A 159 -24.44 -5.25 -9.85
CA VAL A 159 -24.25 -3.85 -10.26
C VAL A 159 -25.46 -3.42 -11.08
N TYR A 160 -26.24 -2.46 -10.57
CA TYR A 160 -27.51 -2.04 -11.16
C TYR A 160 -27.49 -0.57 -11.60
N GLU A 161 -28.26 -0.27 -12.65
CA GLU A 161 -28.66 1.11 -12.95
C GLU A 161 -29.49 1.67 -11.78
N LYS A 162 -29.08 2.84 -11.28
CA LYS A 162 -29.61 3.42 -10.05
C LYS A 162 -31.13 3.56 -10.06
N GLY A 163 -31.76 2.98 -9.04
CA GLY A 163 -33.21 3.05 -8.83
C GLY A 163 -34.05 2.22 -9.80
N THR A 164 -33.45 1.39 -10.66
CA THR A 164 -34.22 0.59 -11.64
C THR A 164 -34.19 -0.92 -11.36
N GLY A 165 -33.17 -1.42 -10.66
CA GLY A 165 -32.93 -2.86 -10.48
C GLY A 165 -32.51 -3.59 -11.76
N LYS A 166 -32.23 -2.86 -12.84
CA LYS A 166 -31.72 -3.43 -14.09
C LYS A 166 -30.20 -3.59 -13.98
N PRO A 167 -29.63 -4.76 -14.33
CA PRO A 167 -28.19 -4.94 -14.38
C PRO A 167 -27.53 -3.92 -15.32
N ALA A 168 -26.51 -3.23 -14.83
CA ALA A 168 -25.70 -2.28 -15.60
C ALA A 168 -24.51 -2.97 -16.31
N LEU A 169 -24.14 -4.17 -15.86
CA LEU A 169 -23.11 -5.03 -16.43
C LEU A 169 -23.68 -6.39 -16.79
N ARG A 170 -22.91 -7.18 -17.55
CA ARG A 170 -23.25 -8.58 -17.81
C ARG A 170 -23.20 -9.35 -16.50
N GLU A 171 -24.22 -10.15 -16.23
CA GLU A 171 -24.36 -10.83 -14.94
C GLU A 171 -23.55 -12.14 -14.90
N TYR A 172 -23.55 -12.86 -16.02
CA TYR A 172 -22.90 -14.15 -16.19
C TYR A 172 -22.47 -14.40 -17.62
N THR A 173 -21.66 -15.44 -17.81
CA THR A 173 -21.35 -16.01 -19.12
C THR A 173 -21.25 -17.53 -19.03
N ILE A 174 -21.40 -18.24 -20.16
CA ILE A 174 -21.30 -19.71 -20.23
C ILE A 174 -20.14 -20.08 -21.16
N ARG A 175 -19.36 -21.11 -20.81
CA ARG A 175 -18.26 -21.68 -21.60
C ARG A 175 -18.49 -23.17 -21.82
N GLU A 176 -18.34 -23.61 -23.07
CA GLU A 176 -18.38 -25.04 -23.41
C GLU A 176 -17.00 -25.67 -23.27
N VAL A 177 -16.88 -26.71 -22.45
CA VAL A 177 -15.62 -27.44 -22.21
C VAL A 177 -15.85 -28.94 -22.41
N ASP A 178 -15.35 -29.47 -23.52
CA ASP A 178 -15.50 -30.90 -23.92
C ASP A 178 -16.94 -31.47 -23.82
N GLY A 179 -17.92 -30.60 -24.08
CA GLY A 179 -19.36 -30.91 -24.06
C GLY A 179 -20.06 -30.68 -22.73
N VAL A 180 -19.38 -30.04 -21.76
CA VAL A 180 -19.94 -29.57 -20.49
C VAL A 180 -20.12 -28.04 -20.54
N SER A 181 -21.31 -27.55 -20.20
CA SER A 181 -21.61 -26.12 -20.12
C SER A 181 -21.22 -25.58 -18.73
N VAL A 182 -20.22 -24.69 -18.67
CA VAL A 182 -19.74 -24.08 -17.42
C VAL A 182 -20.22 -22.64 -17.32
N GLY A 183 -21.10 -22.34 -16.37
CA GLY A 183 -21.63 -21.00 -16.11
C GLY A 183 -20.78 -20.24 -15.08
N PHE A 184 -20.42 -19.00 -15.38
CA PHE A 184 -19.67 -18.11 -14.49
C PHE A 184 -20.54 -16.95 -14.08
N ILE A 185 -20.77 -16.79 -12.78
CA ILE A 185 -21.52 -15.70 -12.17
C ILE A 185 -20.53 -14.69 -11.60
N GLY A 186 -20.69 -13.40 -11.91
CA GLY A 186 -19.80 -12.36 -11.38
C GLY A 186 -20.46 -11.47 -10.35
N THR A 187 -19.80 -11.20 -9.24
CA THR A 187 -20.26 -10.23 -8.24
C THR A 187 -19.09 -9.40 -7.69
N VAL A 188 -19.38 -8.23 -7.14
CA VAL A 188 -18.40 -7.31 -6.53
C VAL A 188 -18.89 -6.85 -5.15
N THR A 189 -17.98 -6.57 -4.22
CA THR A 189 -18.36 -6.05 -2.89
C THR A 189 -19.26 -4.82 -2.98
N ALA A 190 -20.30 -4.78 -2.14
CA ALA A 190 -21.19 -3.62 -2.02
C ALA A 190 -20.45 -2.36 -1.53
N ASP A 191 -19.31 -2.55 -0.84
CA ASP A 191 -18.46 -1.49 -0.31
C ASP A 191 -17.83 -0.63 -1.42
N THR A 192 -17.83 -1.12 -2.67
CA THR A 192 -17.42 -0.33 -3.85
C THR A 192 -18.06 1.06 -3.87
N ALA A 193 -19.30 1.21 -3.38
CA ALA A 193 -19.99 2.49 -3.27
C ALA A 193 -19.24 3.55 -2.43
N THR A 194 -18.36 3.12 -1.53
CA THR A 194 -17.53 3.96 -0.65
C THR A 194 -16.04 3.95 -0.99
N LEU A 195 -15.59 2.96 -1.77
CA LEU A 195 -14.18 2.78 -2.15
C LEU A 195 -13.79 3.63 -3.37
N VAL A 196 -14.73 3.99 -4.23
CA VAL A 196 -14.45 4.82 -5.42
C VAL A 196 -15.13 6.18 -5.36
N SER A 197 -14.73 7.09 -6.25
CA SER A 197 -15.33 8.43 -6.31
C SER A 197 -16.85 8.35 -6.51
N PRO A 198 -17.68 8.91 -5.60
CA PRO A 198 -19.14 8.89 -5.72
C PRO A 198 -19.65 9.52 -7.03
N SER A 199 -18.90 10.46 -7.60
CA SER A 199 -19.25 11.12 -8.87
C SER A 199 -19.17 10.13 -10.05
N GLY A 200 -18.14 9.28 -10.07
CA GLY A 200 -17.87 8.31 -11.15
C GLY A 200 -18.83 7.13 -11.20
N ILE A 201 -19.57 6.88 -10.12
CA ILE A 201 -20.56 5.80 -9.99
C ILE A 201 -21.97 6.33 -9.67
N SER A 202 -22.22 7.61 -9.90
CA SER A 202 -23.46 8.29 -9.48
C SER A 202 -24.74 7.71 -10.08
N ASP A 203 -24.64 7.01 -11.21
CA ASP A 203 -25.72 6.32 -11.93
C ASP A 203 -25.86 4.82 -11.57
N LEU A 204 -25.08 4.33 -10.60
CA LEU A 204 -25.06 2.93 -10.19
C LEU A 204 -25.67 2.69 -8.80
N THR A 205 -25.99 1.43 -8.54
CA THR A 205 -26.29 0.87 -7.22
C THR A 205 -25.62 -0.49 -7.12
N PHE A 206 -24.81 -0.68 -6.08
CA PHE A 206 -24.22 -1.97 -5.74
C PHE A 206 -25.17 -2.69 -4.77
N GLY A 207 -25.73 -3.81 -5.20
CA GLY A 207 -26.70 -4.60 -4.45
C GLY A 207 -26.06 -5.78 -3.72
N ASP A 208 -26.92 -6.56 -3.06
CA ASP A 208 -26.54 -7.75 -2.30
C ASP A 208 -25.96 -8.84 -3.21
N GLN A 209 -24.75 -9.31 -2.90
CA GLN A 209 -24.04 -10.31 -3.69
C GLN A 209 -24.73 -11.68 -3.64
N LEU A 210 -25.29 -12.06 -2.48
CA LEU A 210 -25.93 -13.35 -2.28
C LEU A 210 -27.25 -13.44 -3.05
N GLU A 211 -28.07 -12.39 -3.00
CA GLU A 211 -29.31 -12.28 -3.78
C GLU A 211 -29.00 -12.36 -5.28
N ALA A 212 -28.00 -11.62 -5.76
CA ALA A 212 -27.61 -11.63 -7.16
C ALA A 212 -27.07 -13.00 -7.60
N ALA A 213 -26.19 -13.61 -6.81
CA ALA A 213 -25.60 -14.91 -7.10
C ALA A 213 -26.69 -16.00 -7.19
N ASN A 214 -27.58 -16.08 -6.20
CA ASN A 214 -28.63 -17.09 -6.15
C ASN A 214 -29.66 -16.91 -7.27
N ARG A 215 -30.04 -15.66 -7.57
CA ARG A 215 -30.94 -15.35 -8.70
C ARG A 215 -30.36 -15.81 -10.04
N VAL A 216 -29.06 -15.61 -10.25
CA VAL A 216 -28.41 -16.03 -11.50
C VAL A 216 -28.21 -17.54 -11.54
N ALA A 217 -27.88 -18.18 -10.41
CA ALA A 217 -27.77 -19.64 -10.31
C ALA A 217 -29.12 -20.32 -10.61
N GLU A 218 -30.22 -19.85 -10.02
CA GLU A 218 -31.58 -20.33 -10.32
C GLU A 218 -31.88 -20.18 -11.82
N LYS A 219 -31.55 -19.02 -12.40
CA LYS A 219 -31.75 -18.77 -13.84
C LYS A 219 -30.95 -19.74 -14.71
N LEU A 220 -29.74 -20.13 -14.32
CA LEU A 220 -28.89 -21.03 -15.11
C LEU A 220 -29.17 -22.53 -14.88
N SER A 221 -30.16 -22.85 -14.04
CA SER A 221 -30.55 -24.21 -13.66
C SER A 221 -32.06 -24.48 -13.72
N ASP A 222 -32.86 -23.53 -14.24
CA ASP A 222 -34.33 -23.62 -14.26
C ASP A 222 -34.90 -24.45 -15.43
N GLY A 223 -34.06 -24.85 -16.38
CA GLY A 223 -34.45 -25.61 -17.58
C GLY A 223 -34.99 -24.76 -18.73
N ASP A 224 -35.00 -23.41 -18.62
CA ASP A 224 -35.27 -22.51 -19.73
C ASP A 224 -34.04 -22.26 -20.64
N LYS A 225 -33.90 -23.10 -21.66
CA LYS A 225 -32.87 -22.98 -22.72
C LYS A 225 -32.69 -21.60 -23.37
N ASN A 226 -33.60 -20.65 -23.21
CA ASN A 226 -33.44 -19.28 -23.72
C ASN A 226 -32.40 -18.45 -22.94
N ASN A 227 -32.21 -18.73 -21.64
CA ASN A 227 -31.21 -18.05 -20.81
C ASN A 227 -29.85 -18.80 -20.81
N GLY A 228 -29.83 -20.04 -21.32
CA GLY A 228 -28.71 -20.95 -21.30
C GLY A 228 -28.70 -21.76 -19.99
N GLU A 229 -28.42 -23.05 -20.07
CA GLU A 229 -28.24 -23.90 -18.89
C GLU A 229 -26.75 -24.14 -18.65
N ALA A 230 -26.37 -24.29 -17.39
CA ALA A 230 -25.04 -24.72 -17.00
C ALA A 230 -25.09 -26.07 -16.29
N ASP A 231 -24.19 -26.97 -16.68
CA ASP A 231 -23.92 -28.21 -15.99
C ASP A 231 -23.12 -27.96 -14.70
N VAL A 232 -22.19 -27.00 -14.77
CA VAL A 232 -21.33 -26.58 -13.64
C VAL A 232 -21.43 -25.08 -13.45
N LEU A 233 -21.65 -24.62 -12.20
CA LEU A 233 -21.71 -23.20 -11.87
C LEU A 233 -20.53 -22.76 -10.99
N VAL A 234 -19.86 -21.69 -11.41
CA VAL A 234 -18.75 -21.07 -10.69
C VAL A 234 -19.12 -19.64 -10.34
N LEU A 235 -19.08 -19.32 -9.04
CA LEU A 235 -19.18 -17.94 -8.58
C LEU A 235 -17.78 -17.31 -8.54
N LEU A 236 -17.59 -16.25 -9.31
CA LEU A 236 -16.46 -15.33 -9.16
C LEU A 236 -16.96 -14.11 -8.38
N THR A 237 -16.36 -13.83 -7.23
CA THR A 237 -16.74 -12.69 -6.37
C THR A 237 -15.53 -11.84 -6.05
N HIS A 238 -15.62 -10.54 -6.27
CA HIS A 238 -14.61 -9.60 -5.79
C HIS A 238 -14.97 -9.12 -4.38
N ASP A 239 -14.82 -10.06 -3.45
CA ASP A 239 -15.03 -9.92 -2.01
C ASP A 239 -14.35 -11.12 -1.33
N GLY A 240 -14.02 -11.02 -0.05
CA GLY A 240 -13.20 -12.02 0.62
C GLY A 240 -13.17 -11.92 2.14
N SER A 241 -12.51 -12.88 2.78
CA SER A 241 -12.28 -12.85 4.23
C SER A 241 -10.95 -12.18 4.55
N GLU A 242 -10.90 -11.47 5.68
CA GLU A 242 -9.64 -11.01 6.28
C GLU A 242 -8.84 -12.13 6.96
N SER A 243 -9.41 -13.34 7.07
CA SER A 243 -8.72 -14.51 7.61
C SER A 243 -8.13 -15.38 6.52
N THR A 244 -7.07 -16.11 6.87
CA THR A 244 -6.56 -17.24 6.07
C THR A 244 -6.98 -18.60 6.64
N ALA A 245 -7.63 -18.62 7.80
CA ALA A 245 -8.01 -19.85 8.48
C ALA A 245 -9.41 -20.32 8.05
N CYS A 246 -9.48 -21.46 7.35
CA CYS A 246 -10.74 -21.96 6.80
C CYS A 246 -11.87 -22.14 7.83
N ASP A 247 -11.56 -22.56 9.05
CA ASP A 247 -12.58 -22.71 10.11
C ASP A 247 -13.21 -21.36 10.49
N THR A 248 -12.41 -20.28 10.47
CA THR A 248 -12.88 -18.91 10.72
C THR A 248 -13.71 -18.42 9.54
N ILE A 249 -13.19 -18.55 8.31
CA ILE A 249 -13.87 -18.14 7.07
C ILE A 249 -15.24 -18.81 6.96
N ALA A 250 -15.31 -20.13 7.21
CA ALA A 250 -16.57 -20.88 7.12
C ALA A 250 -17.61 -20.52 8.19
N GLN A 251 -17.26 -19.71 9.20
CA GLN A 251 -18.14 -19.35 10.33
C GLN A 251 -18.32 -17.85 10.52
N GLU A 252 -17.64 -17.02 9.72
CA GLU A 252 -17.71 -15.58 9.89
C GLU A 252 -19.11 -15.03 9.56
N SER A 253 -19.43 -13.92 10.22
CA SER A 253 -20.74 -13.26 10.12
C SER A 253 -20.74 -12.09 9.16
N THR A 254 -19.66 -11.89 8.40
CA THR A 254 -19.55 -10.87 7.34
C THR A 254 -20.48 -11.21 6.17
N ASP A 255 -20.72 -10.24 5.29
CA ASP A 255 -21.53 -10.45 4.10
C ASP A 255 -20.90 -11.51 3.17
N TYR A 256 -19.58 -11.51 3.00
CA TYR A 256 -18.84 -12.59 2.34
C TYR A 256 -19.06 -13.97 3.01
N GLY A 257 -19.00 -14.04 4.35
CA GLY A 257 -19.28 -15.27 5.10
C GLY A 257 -20.71 -15.77 4.90
N GLN A 258 -21.69 -14.86 4.74
CA GLN A 258 -23.06 -15.23 4.39
C GLN A 258 -23.18 -15.66 2.93
N LEU A 259 -22.48 -15.00 2.01
CA LEU A 259 -22.44 -15.33 0.59
C LEU A 259 -21.97 -16.76 0.39
N ILE A 260 -20.81 -17.15 0.92
CA ILE A 260 -20.25 -18.49 0.67
C ILE A 260 -21.04 -19.61 1.35
N ARG A 261 -21.70 -19.34 2.49
CA ARG A 261 -22.50 -20.33 3.23
C ARG A 261 -23.88 -20.54 2.64
N ASN A 262 -24.50 -19.49 2.12
CA ASN A 262 -25.89 -19.53 1.66
C ASN A 262 -26.03 -19.41 0.14
N ALA A 263 -24.91 -19.35 -0.59
CA ALA A 263 -24.89 -19.47 -2.04
C ALA A 263 -25.64 -20.73 -2.48
N ASP A 264 -26.41 -20.62 -3.54
CA ASP A 264 -27.29 -21.66 -4.07
C ASP A 264 -26.59 -23.02 -4.16
N GLU A 265 -27.32 -24.12 -3.90
CA GLU A 265 -26.74 -25.46 -3.85
C GLU A 265 -26.11 -25.88 -5.18
N HIS A 266 -26.58 -25.34 -6.31
CA HIS A 266 -26.06 -25.61 -7.64
C HIS A 266 -24.72 -24.91 -7.95
N ILE A 267 -24.26 -23.97 -7.12
CA ILE A 267 -22.92 -23.36 -7.30
C ILE A 267 -21.85 -24.36 -6.85
N ASP A 268 -21.05 -24.87 -7.77
CA ASP A 268 -20.06 -25.92 -7.50
C ASP A 268 -18.74 -25.39 -6.94
N ALA A 269 -18.36 -24.15 -7.26
CA ALA A 269 -17.11 -23.55 -6.83
C ALA A 269 -17.21 -22.04 -6.62
N ILE A 270 -16.41 -21.50 -5.71
CA ILE A 270 -16.31 -20.06 -5.46
C ILE A 270 -14.84 -19.62 -5.54
N ILE A 271 -14.57 -18.60 -6.35
CA ILE A 271 -13.27 -17.92 -6.46
C ILE A 271 -13.46 -16.48 -6.02
N SER A 272 -12.64 -16.05 -5.07
CA SER A 272 -12.76 -14.77 -4.34
C SER A 272 -11.55 -13.86 -4.57
N GLY A 273 -11.62 -12.60 -4.11
CA GLY A 273 -10.59 -11.57 -4.23
C GLY A 273 -10.71 -10.50 -3.14
N HIS A 274 -10.27 -9.27 -3.41
CA HIS A 274 -10.44 -8.05 -2.61
C HIS A 274 -9.58 -7.96 -1.34
N THR A 275 -9.54 -9.00 -0.51
CA THR A 275 -8.86 -8.95 0.81
C THR A 275 -7.39 -9.36 0.77
N HIS A 276 -6.90 -9.71 -0.42
CA HIS A 276 -5.52 -10.07 -0.73
C HIS A 276 -5.01 -11.28 0.06
N LYS A 277 -5.88 -12.18 0.54
CA LYS A 277 -5.49 -13.31 1.39
C LYS A 277 -5.22 -14.58 0.56
N PRO A 278 -4.22 -15.40 0.95
CA PRO A 278 -4.05 -16.74 0.40
C PRO A 278 -4.87 -17.75 1.21
N TYR A 279 -5.98 -18.24 0.67
CA TYR A 279 -6.70 -19.38 1.24
C TYR A 279 -7.31 -20.27 0.17
N HIS A 280 -7.50 -21.55 0.49
CA HIS A 280 -8.24 -22.51 -0.32
C HIS A 280 -8.96 -23.49 0.63
N CYS A 281 -10.26 -23.34 0.73
CA CYS A 281 -11.09 -23.97 1.76
C CYS A 281 -12.14 -24.89 1.14
N SER A 282 -12.62 -25.83 1.94
CA SER A 282 -13.78 -26.65 1.62
C SER A 282 -14.93 -26.23 2.52
N VAL A 283 -15.96 -25.61 1.95
CA VAL A 283 -17.07 -24.99 2.69
C VAL A 283 -18.33 -25.85 2.55
N PRO A 284 -19.04 -26.17 3.66
CA PRO A 284 -20.28 -26.93 3.59
C PRO A 284 -21.36 -26.24 2.74
N VAL A 285 -22.06 -27.02 1.93
CA VAL A 285 -23.19 -26.53 1.14
C VAL A 285 -24.47 -26.63 1.98
N ALA A 286 -25.17 -25.52 2.16
CA ALA A 286 -26.37 -25.48 2.98
C ALA A 286 -27.44 -26.44 2.43
N GLY A 287 -27.95 -27.33 3.29
CA GLY A 287 -29.01 -28.28 2.92
C GLY A 287 -28.53 -29.60 2.34
N THR A 288 -27.22 -29.79 2.14
CA THR A 288 -26.64 -31.03 1.60
C THR A 288 -25.54 -31.59 2.51
N ASP A 289 -25.09 -32.82 2.23
CA ASP A 289 -23.92 -33.44 2.89
C ASP A 289 -22.61 -33.13 2.14
N GLN A 290 -22.65 -32.24 1.13
CA GLN A 290 -21.52 -31.91 0.27
C GLN A 290 -20.78 -30.66 0.75
N THR A 291 -19.58 -30.47 0.19
CA THR A 291 -18.76 -29.27 0.37
C THR A 291 -18.33 -28.74 -0.98
N ARG A 292 -18.12 -27.42 -1.10
CA ARG A 292 -17.59 -26.78 -2.32
C ARG A 292 -16.24 -26.10 -2.05
N PRO A 293 -15.33 -26.07 -3.04
CA PRO A 293 -14.10 -25.30 -2.98
C PRO A 293 -14.38 -23.78 -2.95
N VAL A 294 -13.68 -23.08 -2.05
CA VAL A 294 -13.66 -21.62 -1.94
C VAL A 294 -12.21 -21.14 -1.88
N ILE A 295 -11.73 -20.37 -2.86
CA ILE A 295 -10.32 -20.01 -3.00
C ILE A 295 -10.10 -18.51 -3.20
N GLN A 296 -8.99 -17.98 -2.69
CA GLN A 296 -8.44 -16.67 -3.01
C GLN A 296 -6.93 -16.80 -3.23
N ALA A 297 -6.43 -16.24 -4.34
CA ALA A 297 -5.08 -16.44 -4.84
C ALA A 297 -4.10 -15.32 -4.42
N HIS A 298 -4.11 -14.93 -3.15
CA HIS A 298 -3.27 -13.84 -2.63
C HIS A 298 -3.50 -12.54 -3.41
N GLN A 299 -2.45 -11.89 -3.93
CA GLN A 299 -2.51 -10.61 -4.64
C GLN A 299 -1.35 -10.49 -5.64
N TYR A 300 -1.41 -9.47 -6.49
CA TYR A 300 -0.29 -8.90 -7.24
C TYR A 300 0.45 -9.86 -8.18
N GLY A 301 -0.19 -10.95 -8.60
CA GLY A 301 0.44 -11.97 -9.43
C GLY A 301 1.59 -12.71 -8.72
N THR A 302 1.55 -12.81 -7.39
CA THR A 302 2.50 -13.65 -6.63
C THR A 302 2.10 -15.13 -6.69
N THR A 303 0.80 -15.40 -6.83
CA THR A 303 0.19 -16.71 -6.64
C THR A 303 -0.91 -16.92 -7.67
N LEU A 304 -1.02 -18.15 -8.19
CA LEU A 304 -2.11 -18.60 -9.05
C LEU A 304 -2.97 -19.59 -8.25
N GLY A 305 -4.27 -19.34 -8.18
CA GLY A 305 -5.24 -20.29 -7.62
C GLY A 305 -5.58 -21.35 -8.65
N GLU A 306 -5.76 -22.59 -8.21
CA GLU A 306 -6.19 -23.69 -9.06
C GLU A 306 -7.32 -24.48 -8.40
N ILE A 307 -8.38 -24.73 -9.17
CA ILE A 307 -9.45 -25.67 -8.86
C ILE A 307 -9.51 -26.70 -9.99
N SER A 308 -9.34 -27.98 -9.66
CA SER A 308 -9.57 -29.10 -10.56
C SER A 308 -10.90 -29.75 -10.23
N LEU A 309 -11.79 -29.92 -11.22
CA LEU A 309 -13.11 -30.53 -11.09
C LEU A 309 -13.21 -31.74 -12.03
N SER A 310 -13.57 -32.89 -11.47
CA SER A 310 -13.96 -34.08 -12.24
C SER A 310 -15.47 -34.06 -12.42
N ILE A 311 -15.94 -34.15 -13.66
CA ILE A 311 -17.35 -33.97 -14.02
C ILE A 311 -17.85 -35.21 -14.76
N ASP A 312 -18.97 -35.77 -14.33
CA ASP A 312 -19.69 -36.79 -15.10
C ASP A 312 -20.42 -36.12 -16.27
N ALA A 313 -19.87 -36.24 -17.49
CA ALA A 313 -20.45 -35.58 -18.65
C ALA A 313 -21.81 -36.14 -19.10
N SER A 314 -22.35 -37.17 -18.43
CA SER A 314 -23.69 -37.70 -18.75
C SER A 314 -24.82 -36.92 -18.09
N ASP A 315 -24.56 -36.29 -16.94
CA ASP A 315 -25.54 -35.52 -16.18
C ASP A 315 -25.00 -34.19 -15.61
N GLY A 316 -23.73 -33.86 -15.87
CA GLY A 316 -23.12 -32.60 -15.48
C GLY A 316 -22.60 -32.56 -14.03
N THR A 317 -22.76 -33.65 -13.27
CA THR A 317 -22.45 -33.65 -11.84
C THR A 317 -20.95 -33.57 -11.57
N VAL A 318 -20.53 -32.65 -10.69
CA VAL A 318 -19.17 -32.63 -10.13
C VAL A 318 -18.99 -33.79 -9.16
N THR A 319 -18.08 -34.72 -9.48
CA THR A 319 -17.81 -35.94 -8.69
C THR A 319 -16.64 -35.76 -7.73
N GLN A 320 -15.68 -34.91 -8.06
CA GLN A 320 -14.51 -34.60 -7.25
C GLN A 320 -14.05 -33.16 -7.49
N SER A 321 -13.50 -32.54 -6.44
CA SER A 321 -12.86 -31.23 -6.51
C SER A 321 -11.55 -31.22 -5.71
N ASP A 322 -10.48 -30.68 -6.30
CA ASP A 322 -9.19 -30.45 -5.64
C ASP A 322 -8.76 -28.99 -5.81
N THR A 323 -8.06 -28.43 -4.83
CA THR A 323 -7.61 -27.02 -4.86
C THR A 323 -6.15 -26.87 -4.46
N LYS A 324 -5.48 -25.87 -5.04
CA LYS A 324 -4.12 -25.49 -4.66
C LYS A 324 -3.82 -24.02 -4.92
N LEU A 325 -2.89 -23.47 -4.14
CA LEU A 325 -2.27 -22.17 -4.37
C LEU A 325 -0.85 -22.40 -4.89
N VAL A 326 -0.56 -21.84 -6.07
CA VAL A 326 0.68 -22.06 -6.82
C VAL A 326 1.48 -20.76 -6.81
N PRO A 327 2.58 -20.67 -6.04
CA PRO A 327 3.48 -19.52 -6.10
C PRO A 327 4.05 -19.37 -7.52
N LEU A 328 4.05 -18.14 -8.03
CA LEU A 328 4.60 -17.77 -9.34
C LEU A 328 6.06 -17.33 -9.25
N ALA A 329 6.52 -16.97 -8.06
CA ALA A 329 7.93 -16.72 -7.73
C ALA A 329 8.54 -17.92 -6.97
N ALA A 330 9.84 -18.12 -7.13
CA ALA A 330 10.63 -19.13 -6.44
C ALA A 330 11.91 -18.50 -5.83
N GLU A 331 12.57 -19.19 -4.91
CA GLU A 331 13.82 -18.71 -4.31
C GLU A 331 14.89 -18.52 -5.41
N GLY A 332 15.25 -17.26 -5.67
CA GLY A 332 16.24 -16.89 -6.69
C GLY A 332 15.71 -16.67 -8.11
N GLY A 333 14.40 -16.62 -8.35
CA GLY A 333 13.85 -16.28 -9.69
C GLY A 333 12.36 -16.59 -9.89
N SER A 334 11.94 -16.70 -11.15
CA SER A 334 10.57 -17.09 -11.50
C SER A 334 10.35 -18.59 -11.33
N ALA A 335 9.15 -18.99 -10.88
CA ALA A 335 8.79 -20.42 -10.80
C ALA A 335 8.41 -21.01 -12.18
N PHE A 336 8.13 -20.16 -13.16
CA PHE A 336 7.74 -20.52 -14.52
C PHE A 336 8.56 -19.73 -15.54
N GLU A 337 8.69 -20.30 -16.74
CA GLU A 337 9.35 -19.64 -17.87
C GLU A 337 8.48 -18.46 -18.37
N PRO A 338 9.02 -17.24 -18.52
CA PRO A 338 8.28 -16.11 -19.04
C PRO A 338 7.75 -16.35 -20.47
N ASN A 339 6.53 -15.88 -20.76
CA ASN A 339 5.94 -15.92 -22.10
C ASN A 339 6.43 -14.76 -22.98
N ASP A 340 6.97 -15.08 -24.16
CA ASP A 340 7.53 -14.08 -25.10
C ASP A 340 6.56 -12.97 -25.54
N ALA A 341 5.27 -13.26 -25.70
CA ALA A 341 4.29 -12.27 -26.14
C ALA A 341 3.99 -11.27 -25.01
N ALA A 342 3.77 -11.79 -23.80
CA ALA A 342 3.58 -10.97 -22.60
C ALA A 342 4.85 -10.15 -22.28
N THR A 343 6.06 -10.73 -22.37
CA THR A 343 7.33 -10.02 -22.19
C THR A 343 7.43 -8.78 -23.10
N LYS A 344 7.09 -8.92 -24.39
CA LYS A 344 7.14 -7.78 -25.33
C LYS A 344 6.15 -6.67 -24.97
N ILE A 345 4.99 -7.01 -24.40
CA ILE A 345 4.01 -6.02 -23.95
C ILE A 345 4.56 -5.28 -22.72
N VAL A 346 5.13 -6.00 -21.76
CA VAL A 346 5.74 -5.43 -20.55
C VAL A 346 6.92 -4.53 -20.91
N ASP A 347 7.87 -5.00 -21.72
CA ASP A 347 9.05 -4.23 -22.14
C ASP A 347 8.64 -2.92 -22.83
N LYS A 348 7.62 -3.00 -23.70
CA LYS A 348 7.08 -1.82 -24.37
C LYS A 348 6.45 -0.86 -23.37
N ALA A 349 5.68 -1.36 -22.41
CA ALA A 349 5.03 -0.56 -21.40
C ALA A 349 6.05 0.18 -20.52
N VAL A 350 7.13 -0.48 -20.11
CA VAL A 350 8.22 0.16 -19.35
C VAL A 350 8.89 1.25 -20.17
N ALA A 351 9.12 1.04 -21.47
CA ALA A 351 9.70 2.06 -22.33
C ALA A 351 8.76 3.28 -22.52
N GLU A 352 7.45 3.04 -22.67
CA GLU A 352 6.45 4.10 -22.84
C GLU A 352 6.19 4.87 -21.53
N SER A 353 6.30 4.21 -20.36
CA SER A 353 6.11 4.87 -19.07
C SER A 353 7.19 5.91 -18.76
N GLU A 354 8.42 5.73 -19.26
CA GLU A 354 9.49 6.75 -19.16
C GLU A 354 9.18 8.02 -19.96
N GLU A 355 8.40 7.92 -21.04
CA GLU A 355 7.95 9.09 -21.81
C GLU A 355 6.77 9.77 -21.10
N VAL A 356 5.75 9.01 -20.71
CA VAL A 356 4.59 9.56 -19.99
C VAL A 356 4.99 10.13 -18.63
N GLY A 357 5.99 9.53 -17.99
CA GLY A 357 6.55 9.98 -16.71
C GLY A 357 7.14 11.38 -16.72
N GLN A 358 7.44 11.93 -17.90
CA GLN A 358 7.93 13.31 -18.04
C GLN A 358 6.81 14.35 -17.96
N GLN A 359 5.54 13.93 -17.97
CA GLN A 359 4.41 14.85 -17.81
C GLN A 359 4.48 15.57 -16.48
N GLU A 360 4.32 16.89 -16.55
CA GLU A 360 4.25 17.78 -15.39
C GLU A 360 2.92 17.56 -14.67
N ILE A 361 2.97 17.33 -13.35
CA ILE A 361 1.78 17.12 -12.52
C ILE A 361 1.53 18.29 -11.56
N GLY A 362 2.53 19.15 -11.35
CA GLY A 362 2.45 20.32 -10.50
C GLY A 362 3.84 20.91 -10.24
N ALA A 363 3.95 21.77 -9.21
CA ALA A 363 5.22 22.36 -8.81
C ALA A 363 5.38 22.41 -7.29
N ILE A 364 6.64 22.52 -6.81
CA ILE A 364 7.00 22.75 -5.41
C ILE A 364 7.72 24.10 -5.24
N SER A 365 7.63 24.69 -4.04
CA SER A 365 8.29 25.99 -3.75
C SER A 365 9.72 25.87 -3.24
N ALA A 366 10.11 24.70 -2.73
CA ALA A 366 11.45 24.36 -2.25
C ALA A 366 11.64 22.82 -2.25
N ASP A 367 12.86 22.35 -1.97
CA ASP A 367 13.12 20.91 -1.86
C ASP A 367 12.28 20.29 -0.73
N ILE A 368 11.64 19.15 -1.01
CA ILE A 368 10.92 18.33 -0.05
C ILE A 368 11.71 17.03 0.14
N LEU A 369 12.28 16.85 1.33
CA LEU A 369 13.37 15.92 1.58
C LEU A 369 12.97 14.83 2.57
N ARG A 370 13.51 13.62 2.39
CA ARG A 370 13.33 12.45 3.26
C ARG A 370 14.06 12.53 4.61
N GLY A 371 14.87 13.56 4.83
CA GLY A 371 15.52 13.87 6.11
C GLY A 371 17.06 13.76 6.10
N GLY A 372 17.69 14.39 7.10
CA GLY A 372 19.13 14.33 7.38
C GLY A 372 20.03 15.28 6.57
N GLU A 373 21.31 15.28 6.93
CA GLU A 373 22.41 15.89 6.15
C GLU A 373 23.56 14.86 6.00
N PRO A 374 23.96 14.46 4.78
CA PRO A 374 23.38 14.91 3.51
C PRO A 374 21.93 14.44 3.37
N ALA A 375 21.12 15.28 2.73
CA ALA A 375 19.70 15.03 2.53
C ALA A 375 19.41 13.66 1.91
N GLY A 376 18.39 12.99 2.44
CA GLY A 376 17.61 11.98 1.73
C GLY A 376 17.56 10.60 2.39
N ASP A 377 18.47 10.23 3.28
CA ASP A 377 18.60 8.83 3.68
C ASP A 377 18.50 8.56 5.20
N ASP A 378 18.45 9.60 6.03
CA ASP A 378 18.26 9.41 7.47
C ASP A 378 16.78 9.21 7.82
N ARG A 379 16.44 7.98 8.21
CA ARG A 379 15.09 7.58 8.60
C ARG A 379 14.79 7.80 10.09
N GLY A 380 15.77 8.24 10.87
CA GLY A 380 15.64 8.46 12.32
C GLY A 380 15.17 9.88 12.69
N VAL A 381 15.06 10.78 11.72
CA VAL A 381 14.75 12.20 11.92
C VAL A 381 13.45 12.62 11.25
N GLU A 382 12.85 13.69 11.78
CA GLU A 382 11.67 14.30 11.16
C GLU A 382 12.04 14.81 9.75
N SER A 383 11.16 14.59 8.79
CA SER A 383 11.40 14.95 7.40
C SER A 383 10.24 15.74 6.80
N THR A 384 10.57 16.73 5.96
CA THR A 384 9.54 17.53 5.28
C THR A 384 8.74 16.63 4.33
N LEU A 385 9.36 15.63 3.71
CA LEU A 385 8.66 14.69 2.83
C LEU A 385 7.73 13.75 3.60
N GLY A 386 8.14 13.23 4.75
CA GLY A 386 7.28 12.40 5.60
C GLY A 386 6.02 13.15 6.01
N ASN A 387 6.18 14.39 6.47
CA ASN A 387 5.05 15.25 6.83
C ASN A 387 4.19 15.61 5.61
N THR A 388 4.80 15.92 4.46
CA THR A 388 4.06 16.27 3.24
C THR A 388 3.24 15.10 2.72
N VAL A 389 3.81 13.89 2.69
CA VAL A 389 3.08 12.70 2.24
C VAL A 389 1.99 12.30 3.23
N ALA A 390 2.20 12.49 4.53
CA ALA A 390 1.12 12.34 5.51
C ALA A 390 0.00 13.36 5.27
N ASP A 391 0.31 14.61 4.90
CA ASP A 391 -0.71 15.60 4.52
C ASP A 391 -1.46 15.20 3.25
N VAL A 392 -0.77 14.65 2.25
CA VAL A 392 -1.37 14.08 1.02
C VAL A 392 -2.33 12.93 1.37
N HIS A 393 -1.91 12.01 2.24
CA HIS A 393 -2.74 10.86 2.65
C HIS A 393 -3.97 11.32 3.44
N LEU A 394 -3.81 12.31 4.32
CA LEU A 394 -4.94 12.94 5.01
C LEU A 394 -5.89 13.59 4.00
N TRP A 395 -5.38 14.38 3.05
CA TRP A 395 -6.20 15.03 2.02
C TRP A 395 -6.96 13.99 1.17
N ALA A 396 -6.29 12.92 0.73
CA ALA A 396 -6.91 11.87 -0.08
C ALA A 396 -8.07 11.16 0.64
N THR A 397 -7.98 11.05 1.97
CA THR A 397 -8.96 10.38 2.82
C THR A 397 -9.88 11.35 3.58
N SER A 398 -9.91 12.63 3.19
CA SER A 398 -10.77 13.64 3.83
C SER A 398 -11.29 14.74 2.90
N ASN A 399 -10.97 14.70 1.60
CA ASN A 399 -11.47 15.65 0.61
C ASN A 399 -12.96 15.42 0.24
N GLU A 400 -13.53 16.32 -0.55
CA GLU A 400 -14.95 16.32 -0.91
C GLU A 400 -15.39 15.14 -1.80
N ASP A 401 -14.46 14.53 -2.52
CA ASP A 401 -14.68 13.38 -3.39
C ASP A 401 -14.47 12.04 -2.68
N PHE A 402 -14.06 12.04 -1.41
CA PHE A 402 -13.88 10.83 -0.63
C PHE A 402 -15.23 10.28 -0.15
N GLY A 403 -15.57 9.06 -0.56
CA GLY A 403 -16.85 8.39 -0.25
C GLY A 403 -16.92 7.76 1.14
N GLY A 404 -15.79 7.63 1.85
CA GLY A 404 -15.68 6.97 3.15
C GLY A 404 -15.83 7.90 4.36
N THR A 405 -15.50 7.37 5.54
CA THR A 405 -15.46 8.17 6.78
C THR A 405 -14.17 8.98 6.84
N LEU A 406 -14.28 10.31 6.87
CA LEU A 406 -13.13 11.22 6.75
C LEU A 406 -12.08 10.99 7.84
N ALA A 407 -10.82 10.85 7.44
CA ALA A 407 -9.69 10.82 8.37
C ALA A 407 -9.40 12.18 9.00
N GLN A 408 -8.86 12.14 10.22
CA GLN A 408 -8.47 13.32 11.00
C GLN A 408 -6.94 13.44 11.11
N ILE A 409 -6.25 12.30 11.07
CA ILE A 409 -4.81 12.17 11.23
C ILE A 409 -4.32 11.20 10.16
N ALA A 410 -3.15 11.43 9.58
CA ALA A 410 -2.47 10.44 8.76
C ALA A 410 -1.01 10.26 9.15
N PHE A 411 -0.48 9.07 8.89
CA PHE A 411 0.90 8.69 9.16
C PHE A 411 1.59 8.15 7.90
N MET A 412 2.89 8.43 7.78
CA MET A 412 3.75 7.88 6.73
C MET A 412 5.05 7.33 7.33
N ASN A 413 5.42 6.10 7.00
CA ASN A 413 6.70 5.53 7.43
C ASN A 413 7.85 6.03 6.54
N PRO A 414 9.04 6.29 7.11
CA PRO A 414 10.17 6.83 6.35
C PRO A 414 10.73 5.78 5.36
N GLY A 415 10.49 4.49 5.59
CA GLY A 415 10.91 3.41 4.71
C GLY A 415 10.16 3.34 3.37
N GLY A 416 8.91 3.83 3.36
CA GLY A 416 8.06 3.89 2.18
C GLY A 416 8.40 5.06 1.24
N LEU A 417 9.22 6.02 1.67
CA LEU A 417 9.66 7.16 0.87
C LEU A 417 11.00 6.85 0.19
N ARG A 418 11.02 6.86 -1.15
CA ARG A 418 12.13 6.28 -1.93
C ARG A 418 12.98 7.30 -2.69
N ALA A 419 12.49 8.52 -2.85
CA ALA A 419 13.21 9.63 -3.46
C ALA A 419 12.83 10.95 -2.78
N ASP A 420 13.66 11.98 -2.96
CA ASP A 420 13.32 13.36 -2.61
C ASP A 420 12.60 14.04 -3.77
N LEU A 421 11.80 15.07 -3.48
CA LEU A 421 11.29 15.99 -4.49
C LEU A 421 12.15 17.25 -4.51
N LEU A 422 12.97 17.39 -5.55
CA LEU A 422 13.93 18.49 -5.66
C LEU A 422 13.35 19.64 -6.49
N TYR A 423 13.47 20.87 -5.98
CA TYR A 423 13.00 22.10 -6.62
C TYR A 423 13.68 22.31 -7.99
N GLY A 424 14.95 21.93 -8.10
CA GLY A 424 15.70 22.08 -9.34
C GLY A 424 15.73 23.54 -9.82
N LYS A 425 15.30 23.79 -11.07
CA LYS A 425 15.34 25.15 -11.66
C LYS A 425 14.06 25.96 -11.43
N ASN A 426 12.92 25.31 -11.33
CA ASN A 426 11.60 25.93 -11.42
C ASN A 426 10.50 25.19 -10.63
N GLY A 427 10.88 24.23 -9.78
CA GLY A 427 9.97 23.49 -8.92
C GLY A 427 9.12 22.44 -9.61
N ILE A 428 9.27 22.19 -10.92
CA ILE A 428 8.36 21.29 -11.64
C ILE A 428 8.50 19.85 -11.13
N VAL A 429 7.37 19.26 -10.74
CA VAL A 429 7.26 17.85 -10.38
C VAL A 429 6.63 17.09 -11.55
N THR A 430 7.29 16.02 -11.96
CA THR A 430 6.79 15.12 -13.00
C THR A 430 6.08 13.93 -12.37
N TYR A 431 5.27 13.23 -13.17
CA TYR A 431 4.63 12.00 -12.72
C TYR A 431 5.67 10.96 -12.27
N LYS A 432 6.77 10.79 -13.02
CA LYS A 432 7.87 9.89 -12.64
C LYS A 432 8.47 10.27 -11.29
N ALA A 433 8.63 11.57 -10.99
CA ALA A 433 9.17 12.00 -9.71
C ALA A 433 8.25 11.61 -8.54
N ALA A 434 6.93 11.76 -8.69
CA ALA A 434 5.98 11.28 -7.67
C ALA A 434 6.01 9.74 -7.51
N ALA A 435 6.08 9.00 -8.62
CA ALA A 435 6.21 7.55 -8.61
C ALA A 435 7.52 7.07 -7.96
N ASP A 436 8.61 7.83 -8.14
CA ASP A 436 9.90 7.53 -7.49
C ASP A 436 9.87 7.79 -5.99
N VAL A 437 8.96 8.63 -5.49
CA VAL A 437 8.75 8.82 -4.03
C VAL A 437 7.99 7.64 -3.44
N GLN A 438 6.87 7.23 -4.05
CA GLN A 438 6.00 6.13 -3.60
C GLN A 438 5.77 5.07 -4.71
N PRO A 439 6.75 4.17 -4.95
CA PRO A 439 6.70 3.26 -6.09
C PRO A 439 5.86 2.00 -5.85
N PHE A 440 5.34 1.82 -4.63
CA PHE A 440 4.74 0.56 -4.19
C PHE A 440 3.27 0.42 -4.56
N ALA A 441 2.61 1.51 -4.93
CA ALA A 441 1.17 1.54 -5.20
C ALA A 441 0.36 0.95 -4.03
N ASN A 442 0.66 1.40 -2.80
CA ASN A 442 -0.10 0.98 -1.63
C ASN A 442 -1.49 1.61 -1.65
N THR A 443 -2.50 0.85 -1.24
CA THR A 443 -3.78 1.44 -0.82
C THR A 443 -3.63 2.13 0.54
N LEU A 444 -4.45 3.15 0.77
CA LEU A 444 -4.55 3.82 2.05
C LEU A 444 -5.67 3.16 2.85
N ILE A 445 -5.36 2.79 4.09
CA ILE A 445 -6.30 2.18 5.03
C ILE A 445 -6.68 3.22 6.07
N THR A 446 -7.97 3.31 6.37
CA THR A 446 -8.47 4.08 7.50
C THR A 446 -8.86 3.16 8.65
N MET A 447 -8.64 3.61 9.88
CA MET A 447 -8.88 2.84 11.10
C MET A 447 -9.18 3.77 12.28
N ASP A 448 -9.90 3.27 13.27
CA ASP A 448 -10.18 3.98 14.52
C ASP A 448 -9.08 3.66 15.54
N MET A 449 -8.32 4.69 15.93
CA MET A 449 -7.28 4.60 16.95
C MET A 449 -7.65 5.41 18.18
N THR A 450 -7.43 4.83 19.35
CA THR A 450 -7.56 5.55 20.62
C THR A 450 -6.35 6.46 20.88
N GLY A 451 -6.49 7.44 21.76
CA GLY A 451 -5.37 8.27 22.20
C GLY A 451 -4.22 7.42 22.74
N ALA A 452 -4.51 6.38 23.52
CA ALA A 452 -3.48 5.44 23.99
C ALA A 452 -2.71 4.77 22.85
N GLN A 453 -3.40 4.37 21.77
CA GLN A 453 -2.76 3.79 20.59
C GLN A 453 -1.96 4.83 19.79
N LEU A 454 -2.35 6.10 19.79
CA LEU A 454 -1.54 7.19 19.22
C LEU A 454 -0.23 7.39 19.99
N TYR A 455 -0.28 7.36 21.32
CA TYR A 455 0.94 7.37 22.14
C TYR A 455 1.82 6.15 21.84
N GLU A 456 1.21 4.98 21.77
CA GLU A 456 1.93 3.73 21.50
C GLU A 456 2.60 3.72 20.12
N VAL A 457 1.92 4.12 19.05
CA VAL A 457 2.50 4.12 17.71
C VAL A 457 3.65 5.12 17.56
N LEU A 458 3.54 6.27 18.24
CA LEU A 458 4.62 7.26 18.29
C LEU A 458 5.81 6.75 19.11
N GLU A 459 5.57 5.96 20.15
CA GLU A 459 6.61 5.29 20.95
C GLU A 459 7.29 4.15 20.16
N GLN A 460 6.55 3.47 19.29
CA GLN A 460 7.07 2.41 18.42
C GLN A 460 8.09 2.91 17.39
N GLN A 461 8.24 4.24 17.21
CA GLN A 461 9.34 4.80 16.42
C GLN A 461 10.71 4.35 16.92
N TRP A 462 10.87 4.13 18.24
CA TRP A 462 12.06 3.50 18.82
C TRP A 462 11.95 1.98 18.74
N GLN A 463 12.66 1.45 17.75
CA GLN A 463 12.53 0.08 17.29
C GLN A 463 13.06 -0.93 18.32
N PRO A 464 12.52 -2.17 18.34
CA PRO A 464 12.97 -3.19 19.28
C PRO A 464 14.45 -3.56 19.06
N GLU A 465 15.10 -4.05 20.12
CA GLU A 465 16.48 -4.52 20.06
C GLU A 465 16.66 -5.57 18.94
N GLY A 466 17.72 -5.40 18.14
CA GLY A 466 18.01 -6.27 17.00
C GLY A 466 17.33 -5.85 15.68
N ALA A 467 16.51 -4.80 15.68
CA ALA A 467 16.05 -4.18 14.44
C ALA A 467 17.21 -3.60 13.62
N SER A 468 17.04 -3.53 12.30
CA SER A 468 18.08 -3.00 11.38
C SER A 468 18.39 -1.51 11.58
N ARG A 469 17.46 -0.77 12.20
CA ARG A 469 17.58 0.65 12.57
C ARG A 469 17.02 0.82 13.97
N GLU A 470 17.67 1.66 14.76
CA GLU A 470 17.25 1.95 16.14
C GLU A 470 15.99 2.82 16.18
N LYS A 471 15.78 3.65 15.14
CA LYS A 471 14.63 4.56 15.03
C LYS A 471 14.09 4.63 13.61
N LEU A 472 12.77 4.69 13.50
CA LEU A 472 12.02 4.99 12.28
C LEU A 472 11.06 6.14 12.57
N HIS A 473 11.41 7.34 12.15
CA HIS A 473 10.63 8.53 12.42
C HIS A 473 9.43 8.62 11.48
N LEU A 474 8.21 8.56 12.04
CA LEU A 474 6.96 8.66 11.30
C LEU A 474 6.74 10.11 10.84
N GLY A 475 6.46 10.28 9.56
CA GLY A 475 5.79 11.49 9.08
C GLY A 475 4.36 11.53 9.65
N ILE A 476 3.95 12.68 10.17
CA ILE A 476 2.62 12.88 10.74
C ILE A 476 1.94 14.04 10.05
N SER A 477 0.63 13.95 9.82
CA SER A 477 -0.14 14.99 9.13
C SER A 477 -0.31 16.26 9.96
N GLU A 478 -0.71 17.35 9.30
CA GLU A 478 -1.06 18.62 9.94
C GLU A 478 -2.10 18.39 11.05
N GLY A 479 -1.95 19.17 12.13
CA GLY A 479 -2.82 19.09 13.30
C GLY A 479 -2.32 18.13 14.38
N LEU A 480 -1.54 17.08 14.04
CA LEU A 480 -0.90 16.24 15.06
C LEU A 480 0.50 16.79 15.41
N SER A 481 0.80 16.85 16.70
CA SER A 481 2.15 17.12 17.21
C SER A 481 2.43 16.36 18.49
N TYR A 482 3.69 16.07 18.78
CA TYR A 482 4.08 15.39 20.01
C TYR A 482 5.42 15.88 20.56
N THR A 483 5.61 15.70 21.87
CA THR A 483 6.87 16.00 22.56
C THR A 483 7.49 14.71 23.07
N TYR A 484 8.80 14.55 22.89
CA TYR A 484 9.50 13.33 23.29
C TYR A 484 10.86 13.59 23.95
N VAL A 485 11.36 12.64 24.73
CA VAL A 485 12.70 12.65 25.33
C VAL A 485 13.56 11.59 24.62
N GLU A 486 14.58 11.99 23.88
CA GLU A 486 15.37 11.08 23.02
C GLU A 486 16.08 9.96 23.81
N ASP A 487 16.65 10.26 24.98
CA ASP A 487 17.42 9.31 25.79
C ASP A 487 16.57 8.58 26.85
N ALA A 488 15.24 8.62 26.75
CA ALA A 488 14.36 7.93 27.68
C ALA A 488 14.44 6.40 27.52
N ALA A 489 13.92 5.67 28.50
CA ALA A 489 13.75 4.23 28.32
C ALA A 489 12.66 3.95 27.27
N ARG A 490 12.77 2.84 26.56
CA ARG A 490 11.70 2.36 25.67
C ARG A 490 10.40 2.19 26.44
N GLY A 491 9.32 2.77 25.92
CA GLY A 491 8.03 2.94 26.56
C GLY A 491 7.83 4.31 27.21
N GLU A 492 8.85 5.17 27.28
CA GLU A 492 8.83 6.42 28.04
C GLU A 492 9.32 7.64 27.22
N HIS A 493 9.52 7.51 25.91
CA HIS A 493 9.99 8.63 25.09
C HIS A 493 8.89 9.68 24.90
N ILE A 494 7.67 9.27 24.59
CA ILE A 494 6.56 10.20 24.33
C ILE A 494 6.00 10.79 25.62
N THR A 495 6.12 12.12 25.77
CA THR A 495 5.68 12.85 26.99
C THR A 495 4.32 13.53 26.81
N SER A 496 4.01 13.98 25.60
CA SER A 496 2.70 14.56 25.28
C SER A 496 2.37 14.42 23.81
N VAL A 497 1.08 14.28 23.52
CA VAL A 497 0.52 14.31 22.16
C VAL A 497 -0.58 15.36 22.14
N SER A 498 -0.63 16.17 21.09
CA SER A 498 -1.66 17.18 20.88
C SER A 498 -2.25 17.08 19.48
N PHE A 499 -3.57 17.26 19.39
CA PHE A 499 -4.30 17.36 18.13
C PHE A 499 -4.97 18.73 18.03
N ASN A 500 -4.65 19.49 16.99
CA ASN A 500 -5.10 20.88 16.78
C ASN A 500 -4.88 21.76 18.03
N GLY A 501 -3.70 21.63 18.64
CA GLY A 501 -3.28 22.39 19.83
C GLY A 501 -3.95 21.97 21.14
N LYS A 502 -4.74 20.89 21.16
CA LYS A 502 -5.35 20.35 22.38
C LYS A 502 -4.67 19.05 22.79
N PRO A 503 -4.37 18.85 24.09
CA PRO A 503 -3.85 17.58 24.58
C PRO A 503 -4.77 16.43 24.23
N VAL A 504 -4.20 15.31 23.80
CA VAL A 504 -4.91 14.05 23.54
C VAL A 504 -4.99 13.25 24.83
N ALA A 505 -6.19 12.80 25.21
CA ALA A 505 -6.38 11.87 26.31
C ALA A 505 -6.42 10.41 25.79
N ASP A 506 -5.99 9.46 26.63
CA ASP A 506 -5.97 8.03 26.28
C ASP A 506 -7.29 7.49 25.71
N SER A 507 -8.43 8.01 26.20
CA SER A 507 -9.77 7.59 25.80
C SER A 507 -10.32 8.28 24.54
N ASP A 508 -9.63 9.30 24.03
CA ASP A 508 -10.05 9.96 22.78
C ASP A 508 -9.97 8.96 21.63
N THR A 509 -10.75 9.14 20.58
CA THR A 509 -10.74 8.27 19.39
C THR A 509 -10.64 9.13 18.15
N PHE A 510 -9.78 8.74 17.23
CA PHE A 510 -9.53 9.44 15.98
C PHE A 510 -9.65 8.47 14.82
N ARG A 511 -10.25 8.93 13.72
CA ARG A 511 -10.11 8.26 12.43
C ARG A 511 -8.72 8.57 11.88
N VAL A 512 -7.91 7.54 11.71
CA VAL A 512 -6.51 7.63 11.26
C VAL A 512 -6.36 6.98 9.89
N ALA A 513 -5.58 7.59 9.00
CA ALA A 513 -5.16 7.00 7.74
C ALA A 513 -3.67 6.60 7.75
N ALA A 514 -3.34 5.46 7.16
CA ALA A 514 -1.97 5.07 6.87
C ALA A 514 -1.93 4.20 5.62
N ASN A 515 -0.75 4.06 5.00
CA ASN A 515 -0.61 3.07 3.92
C ASN A 515 -0.82 1.63 4.45
N ALA A 516 -1.26 0.71 3.58
CA ALA A 516 -1.57 -0.67 3.95
C ALA A 516 -0.42 -1.42 4.64
N PHE A 517 0.84 -1.09 4.32
CA PHE A 517 2.00 -1.66 4.99
C PHE A 517 2.06 -1.28 6.47
N LEU A 518 1.85 0.00 6.81
CA LEU A 518 1.75 0.45 8.20
C LEU A 518 0.49 -0.09 8.88
N ALA A 519 -0.66 -0.04 8.21
CA ALA A 519 -1.93 -0.49 8.77
C ALA A 519 -1.92 -1.97 9.19
N SER A 520 -1.12 -2.81 8.51
CA SER A 520 -0.91 -4.22 8.86
C SER A 520 0.17 -4.46 9.92
N GLY A 521 0.73 -3.40 10.50
CA GLY A 521 1.76 -3.48 11.56
C GLY A 521 3.19 -3.59 11.03
N GLY A 522 3.43 -3.25 9.76
CA GLY A 522 4.77 -3.18 9.15
C GLY A 522 5.72 -2.28 9.95
N ASP A 523 7.03 -2.47 9.77
CA ASP A 523 8.08 -1.73 10.50
C ASP A 523 7.95 -1.79 12.04
N ASN A 524 7.35 -2.86 12.57
CA ASN A 524 7.05 -3.07 14.00
C ASN A 524 6.05 -2.07 14.61
N PHE A 525 5.25 -1.38 13.79
CA PHE A 525 4.20 -0.49 14.27
C PHE A 525 2.91 -1.24 14.59
N THR A 526 2.97 -2.20 15.53
CA THR A 526 1.86 -3.13 15.81
C THR A 526 0.59 -2.46 16.30
N ALA A 527 0.67 -1.24 16.84
CA ALA A 527 -0.51 -0.50 17.31
C ALA A 527 -1.50 -0.20 16.17
N PHE A 528 -1.02 -0.10 14.93
CA PHE A 528 -1.89 0.02 13.75
C PHE A 528 -2.69 -1.26 13.51
N ALA A 529 -2.07 -2.44 13.56
CA ALA A 529 -2.76 -3.71 13.34
C ALA A 529 -3.77 -4.06 14.45
N GLU A 530 -3.60 -3.47 15.63
CA GLU A 530 -4.51 -3.61 16.78
C GLU A 530 -5.64 -2.57 16.78
N ALA A 531 -5.62 -1.62 15.84
CA ALA A 531 -6.68 -0.64 15.68
C ALA A 531 -8.00 -1.31 15.26
N LYS A 532 -9.10 -0.58 15.42
CA LYS A 532 -10.42 -1.09 15.06
C LYS A 532 -10.89 -0.52 13.74
N ASP A 533 -11.91 -1.15 13.17
CA ASP A 533 -12.66 -0.61 12.04
C ASP A 533 -11.74 -0.27 10.85
N HIS A 534 -10.78 -1.17 10.59
CA HIS A 534 -9.96 -1.13 9.38
C HIS A 534 -10.88 -1.16 8.16
N ALA A 535 -10.70 -0.18 7.29
CA ALA A 535 -11.39 -0.08 6.02
C ALA A 535 -10.39 0.38 4.96
N ASP A 536 -10.34 -0.34 3.84
CA ASP A 536 -9.73 0.22 2.64
C ASP A 536 -10.47 1.52 2.28
N SER A 537 -9.71 2.56 1.93
CA SER A 537 -10.27 3.82 1.46
C SER A 537 -10.51 3.84 -0.05
N GLY A 538 -9.99 2.83 -0.77
CA GLY A 538 -9.85 2.77 -2.22
C GLY A 538 -8.93 3.86 -2.79
N GLN A 539 -8.25 4.64 -1.94
CA GLN A 539 -7.24 5.61 -2.36
C GLN A 539 -5.88 4.92 -2.47
N VAL A 540 -5.13 5.26 -3.52
CA VAL A 540 -3.81 4.69 -3.80
C VAL A 540 -2.77 5.80 -3.64
N ASP A 541 -1.65 5.49 -2.99
CA ASP A 541 -0.62 6.49 -2.62
C ASP A 541 -0.12 7.36 -3.79
N LEU A 542 0.20 6.75 -4.93
CA LEU A 542 0.65 7.45 -6.12
C LEU A 542 -0.44 8.34 -6.73
N ASP A 543 -1.66 7.81 -6.91
CA ASP A 543 -2.78 8.57 -7.47
C ASP A 543 -3.19 9.72 -6.54
N ALA A 544 -3.21 9.48 -5.22
CA ALA A 544 -3.41 10.50 -4.19
C ALA A 544 -2.41 11.64 -4.34
N THR A 545 -1.12 11.33 -4.50
CA THR A 545 -0.07 12.33 -4.72
C THR A 545 -0.31 13.10 -6.02
N VAL A 546 -0.55 12.41 -7.14
CA VAL A 546 -0.79 13.07 -8.43
C VAL A 546 -2.01 14.00 -8.35
N ASN A 547 -3.10 13.55 -7.74
CA ASN A 547 -4.32 14.33 -7.61
C ASN A 547 -4.15 15.52 -6.65
N TYR A 548 -3.36 15.36 -5.58
CA TYR A 548 -3.00 16.45 -4.69
C TYR A 548 -2.25 17.56 -5.45
N PHE A 549 -1.22 17.20 -6.24
CA PHE A 549 -0.46 18.15 -7.04
C PHE A 549 -1.29 18.82 -8.14
N LYS A 550 -2.27 18.13 -8.72
CA LYS A 550 -3.21 18.74 -9.68
C LYS A 550 -4.20 19.71 -9.01
N SER A 551 -4.47 19.50 -7.73
CA SER A 551 -5.43 20.33 -6.95
C SER A 551 -4.76 21.52 -6.28
N HIS A 552 -3.43 21.62 -6.29
CA HIS A 552 -2.64 22.68 -5.66
C HIS A 552 -1.62 23.24 -6.65
N ASP A 553 -1.74 24.53 -7.01
CA ASP A 553 -0.88 25.18 -8.01
C ASP A 553 0.62 25.05 -7.67
N VAL A 554 0.98 25.17 -6.38
CA VAL A 554 2.33 24.97 -5.84
C VAL A 554 2.21 24.29 -4.47
N VAL A 555 2.99 23.24 -4.25
CA VAL A 555 3.07 22.52 -2.98
C VAL A 555 4.29 22.99 -2.19
N ASP A 556 4.06 23.50 -0.98
CA ASP A 556 5.13 23.85 -0.06
C ASP A 556 5.62 22.61 0.71
N PRO A 557 6.91 22.49 1.06
CA PRO A 557 7.35 21.47 1.99
C PRO A 557 6.60 21.61 3.31
N ALA A 558 5.96 20.54 3.78
CA ALA A 558 5.32 20.54 5.08
C ALA A 558 6.35 20.92 6.17
N PRO A 559 5.97 21.79 7.13
CA PRO A 559 6.89 22.25 8.15
C PRO A 559 7.36 21.10 9.03
N LEU A 560 8.63 21.18 9.43
CA LEU A 560 9.18 20.41 10.56
C LEU A 560 8.70 21.02 11.88
N GLY A 561 8.98 20.33 12.99
CA GLY A 561 8.56 20.72 14.33
C GLY A 561 7.20 20.17 14.74
N ARG A 562 6.66 19.17 14.01
CA ARG A 562 5.52 18.38 14.48
C ARG A 562 5.97 17.41 15.58
N ALA A 563 7.25 17.02 15.57
CA ALA A 563 7.92 16.33 16.65
C ALA A 563 8.86 17.29 17.42
N VAL A 564 8.70 17.39 18.74
CA VAL A 564 9.49 18.28 19.59
C VAL A 564 10.32 17.49 20.58
N GLN A 565 11.65 17.59 20.52
CA GLN A 565 12.52 17.03 21.54
C GLN A 565 12.49 17.91 22.80
N ALA A 566 12.10 17.32 23.93
CA ALA A 566 12.08 17.95 25.25
C ALA A 566 13.50 18.23 25.78
N GLY A 567 13.59 19.26 26.61
CA GLY A 567 14.80 19.74 27.25
C GLY A 567 15.37 20.97 26.56
N THR A 568 15.94 21.87 27.37
CA THR A 568 16.50 23.17 26.93
C THR A 568 18.03 23.17 26.86
N GLU A 569 18.68 22.03 27.10
CA GLU A 569 20.14 21.89 27.15
C GLU A 569 20.81 21.94 25.76
N TRP A 570 20.02 22.07 24.69
CA TRP A 570 20.51 22.18 23.31
C TRP A 570 21.18 23.52 23.00
N ALA A 571 21.04 24.53 23.88
CA ALA A 571 21.78 25.77 23.78
C ALA A 571 21.88 26.49 25.13
N THR A 572 22.91 27.35 25.26
CA THR A 572 23.05 28.27 26.39
C THR A 572 22.78 29.70 25.93
N VAL A 573 21.89 30.41 26.62
CA VAL A 573 21.56 31.81 26.33
C VAL A 573 22.19 32.75 27.35
N SER A 574 22.99 33.70 26.88
CA SER A 574 23.68 34.71 27.69
C SER A 574 23.22 36.11 27.31
N LEU A 575 22.77 36.89 28.30
CA LEU A 575 22.35 38.28 28.12
C LEU A 575 23.42 39.23 28.63
N SER A 576 23.69 40.31 27.88
CA SER A 576 24.53 41.42 28.35
C SER A 576 23.98 42.12 29.61
N SER A 577 22.66 42.11 29.78
CA SER A 577 21.94 42.56 30.98
C SER A 577 20.59 41.85 31.09
N ALA A 578 20.16 41.54 32.32
CA ALA A 578 18.81 41.03 32.61
C ALA A 578 17.75 42.14 32.69
N THR A 579 18.16 43.41 32.60
CA THR A 579 17.27 44.57 32.70
C THR A 579 17.57 45.59 31.61
N LEU A 580 16.52 46.15 31.01
CA LEU A 580 16.60 47.23 30.04
C LEU A 580 15.46 48.26 30.22
N ALA A 581 15.70 49.49 29.80
CA ALA A 581 14.65 50.51 29.75
C ALA A 581 13.76 50.33 28.51
N PRO A 582 12.52 50.86 28.49
CA PRO A 582 11.74 50.99 27.27
C PRO A 582 12.56 51.69 26.18
N GLY A 583 12.61 51.11 24.97
CA GLY A 583 13.45 51.62 23.89
C GLY A 583 14.95 51.27 23.99
N GLY A 584 15.38 50.63 25.07
CA GLY A 584 16.74 50.15 25.25
C GLY A 584 17.03 48.90 24.41
N THR A 585 18.31 48.62 24.21
CA THR A 585 18.81 47.46 23.47
C THR A 585 19.71 46.64 24.37
N LEU A 586 19.67 45.31 24.23
CA LEU A 586 20.59 44.38 24.86
C LEU A 586 21.16 43.41 23.83
N ASP A 587 22.42 43.02 24.02
CA ASP A 587 23.06 41.94 23.26
C ASP A 587 22.67 40.58 23.84
N VAL A 588 22.28 39.66 22.96
CA VAL A 588 22.00 38.24 23.24
C VAL A 588 23.06 37.41 22.54
N ALA A 589 23.73 36.53 23.29
CA ALA A 589 24.60 35.49 22.76
C ALA A 589 23.99 34.12 23.03
N VAL A 590 24.02 33.24 22.03
CA VAL A 590 23.55 31.86 22.14
C VAL A 590 24.71 30.93 21.74
N SER A 591 25.06 29.98 22.61
CA SER A 591 26.16 29.02 22.41
C SER A 591 25.67 27.58 22.57
N ASP A 592 26.58 26.62 22.35
CA ASP A 592 26.33 25.17 22.43
C ASP A 592 25.35 24.64 21.37
N LEU A 593 25.08 25.45 20.35
CA LEU A 593 24.33 25.05 19.17
C LEU A 593 25.16 24.10 18.31
N GLU A 594 24.47 23.26 17.55
CA GLU A 594 25.14 22.56 16.45
C GLU A 594 25.66 23.58 15.42
N PRO A 595 26.88 23.41 14.87
CA PRO A 595 27.39 24.30 13.82
C PRO A 595 26.42 24.41 12.64
N GLY A 596 26.09 25.65 12.24
CA GLY A 596 25.12 25.92 11.19
C GLY A 596 23.65 25.94 11.62
N ALA A 597 23.33 25.63 12.89
CA ALA A 597 21.97 25.69 13.39
C ALA A 597 21.37 27.11 13.25
N LYS A 598 20.10 27.16 12.88
CA LYS A 598 19.31 28.39 12.80
C LYS A 598 18.35 28.45 13.97
N ILE A 599 18.22 29.63 14.56
CA ILE A 599 17.32 29.92 15.66
C ILE A 599 16.47 31.15 15.33
N SER A 600 15.33 31.28 15.99
CA SER A 600 14.56 32.52 16.06
C SER A 600 14.43 32.96 17.52
N ALA A 601 14.03 34.20 17.73
CA ALA A 601 13.74 34.72 19.06
C ALA A 601 12.45 35.52 19.08
N SER A 602 11.69 35.42 20.16
CA SER A 602 10.59 36.33 20.46
C SER A 602 10.74 36.90 21.86
N ALA A 603 10.28 38.12 22.09
CA ALA A 603 10.33 38.72 23.42
C ALA A 603 9.15 39.66 23.66
N PHE A 604 8.97 40.03 24.93
CA PHE A 604 7.97 41.00 25.36
C PHE A 604 6.55 40.58 24.98
N ASP A 605 6.17 39.35 25.33
CA ASP A 605 4.88 38.74 25.04
C ASP A 605 4.54 38.69 23.54
N GLY A 606 5.57 38.56 22.69
CA GLY A 606 5.46 38.49 21.24
C GLY A 606 5.42 39.85 20.53
N GLU A 607 5.59 40.98 21.24
CA GLU A 607 5.67 42.29 20.58
C GLU A 607 6.93 42.46 19.72
N VAL A 608 7.96 41.64 19.95
CA VAL A 608 9.20 41.63 19.16
C VAL A 608 9.52 40.21 18.73
N GLU A 609 9.66 40.01 17.42
CA GLU A 609 10.19 38.80 16.81
C GLU A 609 11.47 39.10 16.05
N VAL A 610 12.45 38.22 16.16
CA VAL A 610 13.75 38.28 15.47
C VAL A 610 13.91 36.98 14.70
N GLN A 611 13.70 37.03 13.39
CA GLN A 611 13.74 35.85 12.52
C GLN A 611 15.06 35.73 11.73
N ASP A 612 15.76 36.85 11.47
CA ASP A 612 17.01 36.88 10.68
C ASP A 612 18.28 36.74 11.55
N ILE A 613 18.28 35.80 12.50
CA ILE A 613 19.47 35.53 13.32
C ILE A 613 20.46 34.72 12.47
N ALA A 614 21.74 35.13 12.47
CA ALA A 614 22.78 34.41 11.76
C ALA A 614 22.87 32.96 12.25
N ALA A 615 23.08 32.01 11.34
CA ALA A 615 23.34 30.62 11.71
C ALA A 615 24.55 30.51 12.64
N ALA A 616 24.54 29.52 13.53
CA ALA A 616 25.63 29.23 14.43
C ALA A 616 26.94 29.03 13.66
N ASP A 617 28.01 29.64 14.15
CA ASP A 617 29.33 29.50 13.55
C ASP A 617 29.93 28.10 13.76
N GLY A 618 31.17 27.88 13.29
CA GLY A 618 31.86 26.60 13.46
C GLY A 618 32.14 26.20 14.91
N ALA A 619 31.94 27.11 15.87
CA ALA A 619 32.03 26.85 17.31
C ALA A 619 30.65 26.71 17.96
N GLY A 620 29.56 26.68 17.18
CA GLY A 620 28.21 26.53 17.72
C GLY A 620 27.66 27.79 18.38
N SER A 621 28.09 28.97 17.92
CA SER A 621 27.70 30.25 18.55
C SER A 621 27.08 31.23 17.56
N THR A 622 26.09 31.99 18.03
CA THR A 622 25.50 33.13 17.31
C THR A 622 25.14 34.25 18.29
N SER A 623 24.87 35.45 17.77
CA SER A 623 24.45 36.59 18.58
C SER A 623 23.58 37.57 17.80
N PHE A 624 22.73 38.29 18.51
CA PHE A 624 21.85 39.31 17.96
C PHE A 624 21.53 40.39 19.00
N GLN A 625 20.97 41.52 18.54
CA GLN A 625 20.51 42.59 19.41
C GLN A 625 18.99 42.53 19.56
N LEU A 626 18.51 42.63 20.80
CA LEU A 626 17.09 42.73 21.13
C LEU A 626 16.78 44.14 21.62
N THR A 627 15.78 44.80 21.01
CA THR A 627 15.37 46.16 21.39
C THR A 627 13.95 46.16 21.94
N ALA A 628 13.75 46.69 23.16
CA ALA A 628 12.42 46.82 23.76
C ALA A 628 11.59 47.92 23.06
N PRO A 629 10.29 47.72 22.81
CA PRO A 629 9.42 48.77 22.31
C PRO A 629 9.42 50.01 23.22
N GLN A 630 9.41 51.20 22.63
CA GLN A 630 9.47 52.49 23.33
C GLN A 630 8.29 52.72 24.30
N LYS A 631 7.14 52.06 24.05
CA LYS A 631 5.91 52.19 24.85
C LYS A 631 5.62 50.95 25.70
N LEU A 632 6.59 50.04 25.82
CA LEU A 632 6.44 48.84 26.60
C LEU A 632 6.27 49.20 28.09
N LYS A 633 5.35 48.53 28.78
CA LYS A 633 5.14 48.76 30.21
C LYS A 633 6.31 48.22 31.00
N GLU A 634 6.67 48.87 32.10
CA GLU A 634 7.61 48.29 33.06
C GLU A 634 7.02 46.98 33.62
N GLY A 635 7.85 45.95 33.75
CA GLY A 635 7.39 44.62 34.10
C GLY A 635 8.41 43.51 33.87
N GLN A 636 8.01 42.30 34.21
CA GLN A 636 8.73 41.07 33.88
C GLN A 636 8.23 40.56 32.53
N TYR A 637 9.15 40.16 31.68
CA TYR A 637 8.93 39.60 30.37
C TYR A 637 9.84 38.38 30.19
N GLN A 638 9.69 37.70 29.06
CA GLN A 638 10.57 36.60 28.68
C GLN A 638 11.16 36.87 27.30
N LEU A 639 12.40 36.43 27.12
CA LEU A 639 13.01 36.15 25.82
C LEU A 639 12.86 34.65 25.58
N VAL A 640 12.23 34.29 24.48
CA VAL A 640 12.07 32.90 24.03
C VAL A 640 13.01 32.69 22.85
N ILE A 641 13.90 31.71 22.96
CA ILE A 641 14.76 31.25 21.87
C ILE A 641 14.20 29.93 21.35
N SER A 642 13.95 29.87 20.05
CA SER A 642 13.31 28.74 19.40
C SER A 642 14.22 28.12 18.35
N GLN A 643 14.23 26.80 18.30
CA GLN A 643 14.80 26.01 17.21
C GLN A 643 13.76 24.98 16.80
N VAL A 644 13.58 24.80 15.49
CA VAL A 644 12.63 23.84 14.95
C VAL A 644 12.92 22.44 15.50
N GLY A 645 11.88 21.78 16.02
CA GLY A 645 11.97 20.44 16.62
C GLY A 645 12.58 20.39 18.02
N ARG A 646 12.86 21.54 18.67
CA ARG A 646 13.38 21.63 20.04
C ARG A 646 12.41 22.36 20.94
N GLU A 647 12.37 21.99 22.22
CA GLU A 647 11.66 22.77 23.24
C GLU A 647 12.28 24.17 23.39
N ASP A 648 11.43 25.19 23.44
CA ASP A 648 11.85 26.59 23.53
C ASP A 648 12.61 26.91 24.83
N ILE A 649 13.69 27.69 24.72
CA ILE A 649 14.43 28.20 25.88
C ILE A 649 13.85 29.55 26.29
N SER A 650 13.31 29.64 27.51
CA SER A 650 12.77 30.89 28.06
C SER A 650 13.70 31.52 29.09
N VAL A 651 14.14 32.75 28.82
CA VAL A 651 15.02 33.53 29.70
C VAL A 651 14.27 34.76 30.24
N PRO A 652 14.28 35.01 31.57
CA PRO A 652 13.58 36.16 32.13
C PRO A 652 14.25 37.49 31.76
N LEU A 653 13.43 38.48 31.45
CA LEU A 653 13.80 39.88 31.18
C LEU A 653 13.02 40.82 32.09
N THR A 654 13.66 41.88 32.58
CA THR A 654 12.97 42.97 33.28
C THR A 654 13.03 44.25 32.47
N VAL A 655 11.88 44.88 32.26
CA VAL A 655 11.79 46.23 31.71
C VAL A 655 11.52 47.19 32.85
N ALA A 656 12.44 48.11 33.09
CA ALA A 656 12.34 49.07 34.19
C ALA A 656 12.87 50.44 33.74
N ALA A 657 12.34 51.53 34.31
CA ALA A 657 12.89 52.86 34.07
C ALA A 657 14.40 52.88 34.39
N GLU A 658 15.17 53.52 33.51
CA GLU A 658 16.60 53.71 33.71
C GLU A 658 16.81 54.40 35.07
N ALA A 659 17.61 53.78 35.96
CA ALA A 659 17.91 54.38 37.25
C ALA A 659 18.59 55.74 37.01
N PRO A 660 18.20 56.83 37.71
CA PRO A 660 18.81 58.14 37.51
C PRO A 660 20.31 58.02 37.76
N THR A 661 21.12 58.29 36.73
CA THR A 661 22.57 58.28 36.84
C THR A 661 23.00 59.36 37.83
N THR A 662 23.43 58.93 39.03
CA THR A 662 24.09 59.83 39.99
C THR A 662 25.36 60.39 39.34
N PRO A 663 25.58 61.71 39.28
CA PRO A 663 26.79 62.27 38.70
C PRO A 663 28.01 61.81 39.51
N SER A 664 28.99 61.20 38.83
CA SER A 664 30.28 60.84 39.41
C SER A 664 30.96 62.07 40.02
N THR A 665 31.21 62.01 41.33
CA THR A 665 31.98 63.02 42.07
C THR A 665 33.45 62.97 41.65
N GLN A 666 33.87 64.03 40.97
CA GLN A 666 35.25 64.42 40.70
C GLN A 666 36.08 64.47 42.01
N PRO A 667 37.26 63.82 42.11
CA PRO A 667 38.18 64.04 43.23
C PRO A 667 38.95 65.37 43.04
N SER A 668 38.93 66.22 44.06
CA SER A 668 39.77 67.42 44.20
C SER A 668 41.08 67.08 44.96
N PRO A 669 42.15 67.91 44.85
CA PRO A 669 43.54 67.48 44.94
C PRO A 669 44.19 67.62 46.34
N GLN A 670 45.24 66.83 46.62
CA GLN A 670 46.18 67.02 47.73
C GLN A 670 47.61 67.34 47.22
N PRO A 671 48.48 67.99 48.03
CA PRO A 671 49.49 68.93 47.55
C PRO A 671 50.89 68.34 47.36
N SER A 672 51.66 69.09 46.59
CA SER A 672 53.02 68.86 46.12
C SER A 672 54.12 68.75 47.19
N ALA A 673 55.10 67.90 46.89
CA ALA A 673 56.51 68.14 47.20
C ALA A 673 57.36 67.78 45.96
N SER A 674 58.31 68.64 45.62
CA SER A 674 59.26 68.58 44.48
C SER A 674 60.70 68.61 45.02
N PRO A 675 61.77 68.62 44.19
CA PRO A 675 62.12 67.76 43.05
C PRO A 675 63.63 67.35 43.06
N THR A 676 64.06 66.45 42.17
CA THR A 676 65.35 66.44 41.40
C THR A 676 65.54 65.04 40.76
N ALA A 677 66.15 64.79 39.60
CA ALA A 677 66.58 65.56 38.43
C ALA A 677 66.78 64.55 37.26
N SER A 678 66.54 64.95 36.00
CA SER A 678 66.97 64.24 34.78
C SER A 678 68.44 64.54 34.45
N PRO A 679 69.11 63.77 33.55
CA PRO A 679 69.09 64.03 32.09
C PRO A 679 69.06 62.73 31.24
N SER A 680 68.35 62.62 30.11
CA SER A 680 68.53 63.17 28.74
C SER A 680 69.29 62.26 27.76
N ALA A 681 68.74 62.17 26.53
CA ALA A 681 69.33 61.93 25.20
C ALA A 681 69.23 60.54 24.49
N SER A 682 68.55 60.58 23.33
CA SER A 682 68.44 59.68 22.15
C SER A 682 69.79 59.39 21.43
N PRO A 683 69.92 58.68 20.26
CA PRO A 683 68.92 58.16 19.29
C PRO A 683 69.19 56.76 18.65
N SER A 684 68.32 56.36 17.69
CA SER A 684 68.33 55.16 16.83
C SER A 684 69.62 54.89 16.04
N PRO A 685 69.78 53.69 15.42
CA PRO A 685 69.39 53.55 14.00
C PRO A 685 68.87 52.16 13.55
N SER A 686 68.17 52.14 12.40
CA SER A 686 67.85 50.94 11.59
C SER A 686 69.10 50.31 10.94
N PRO A 687 69.02 49.04 10.49
CA PRO A 687 69.07 48.80 9.03
C PRO A 687 68.19 47.62 8.53
N SER A 688 67.81 47.67 7.24
CA SER A 688 67.39 46.53 6.37
C SER A 688 68.54 46.22 5.36
N PRO A 689 68.51 45.22 4.43
CA PRO A 689 67.61 44.05 4.22
C PRO A 689 68.31 42.68 3.87
N SER A 690 67.51 41.58 3.88
CA SER A 690 67.53 40.34 3.05
C SER A 690 68.62 39.24 3.24
N PRO A 691 68.43 37.97 2.81
CA PRO A 691 67.22 37.27 2.29
C PRO A 691 66.92 35.90 2.96
N THR A 692 65.67 35.40 2.96
CA THR A 692 65.44 33.94 2.99
C THR A 692 64.14 33.52 2.28
N GLN A 693 64.37 32.79 1.19
CA GLN A 693 63.57 31.81 0.46
C GLN A 693 62.05 31.67 0.69
N SER A 694 61.37 31.85 -0.43
CA SER A 694 60.06 31.36 -0.84
C SER A 694 59.97 29.82 -0.86
N THR A 695 58.89 29.26 -0.31
CA THR A 695 58.30 27.99 -0.75
C THR A 695 56.80 28.19 -0.98
N GLN A 696 56.42 28.17 -2.26
CA GLN A 696 55.04 28.12 -2.71
C GLN A 696 54.45 26.73 -2.42
N SER A 697 53.23 26.70 -1.90
CA SER A 697 52.37 25.52 -1.88
C SER A 697 51.80 25.28 -3.30
N PRO A 698 51.73 24.04 -3.79
CA PRO A 698 51.07 23.75 -5.06
C PRO A 698 49.55 23.57 -4.87
N ALA A 699 48.80 24.12 -5.83
CA ALA A 699 47.37 23.92 -6.01
C ALA A 699 47.04 22.49 -6.51
N PRO A 700 45.84 21.95 -6.23
CA PRO A 700 45.40 20.66 -6.76
C PRO A 700 44.94 20.78 -8.22
N PRO A 701 45.14 19.75 -9.07
CA PRO A 701 44.75 19.78 -10.47
C PRO A 701 43.28 19.36 -10.69
N ARG A 702 42.68 19.92 -11.76
CA ARG A 702 41.41 19.46 -12.37
C ARG A 702 41.58 18.11 -13.08
N PRO A 703 40.53 17.28 -13.17
CA PRO A 703 40.57 16.01 -13.87
C PRO A 703 40.27 16.18 -15.37
N ASP A 704 40.86 15.29 -16.18
CA ASP A 704 40.48 15.09 -17.58
C ASP A 704 40.32 13.61 -17.87
N ALA A 705 39.49 13.33 -18.87
CA ALA A 705 38.80 12.09 -19.15
C ALA A 705 39.68 10.86 -19.49
N SER A 706 39.23 9.67 -19.04
CA SER A 706 38.88 8.50 -19.88
C SER A 706 39.12 7.15 -19.18
N GLN A 707 38.23 6.21 -19.51
CA GLN A 707 38.29 4.74 -19.35
C GLN A 707 37.76 4.15 -18.03
N SER A 708 36.47 3.76 -18.07
CA SER A 708 35.82 2.88 -17.10
C SER A 708 36.38 1.45 -17.18
N PRO A 709 36.69 0.79 -16.05
CA PRO A 709 36.71 -0.67 -15.96
C PRO A 709 35.29 -1.21 -15.67
N ALA A 710 35.03 -2.42 -16.15
CA ALA A 710 33.78 -3.17 -15.93
C ALA A 710 33.56 -3.49 -14.43
N PRO A 711 32.30 -3.65 -13.96
CA PRO A 711 32.02 -3.95 -12.56
C PRO A 711 32.34 -5.41 -12.20
N ASP A 712 32.93 -5.56 -11.01
CA ASP A 712 33.21 -6.81 -10.30
C ASP A 712 31.90 -7.36 -9.68
N PRO A 713 31.48 -8.62 -9.93
CA PRO A 713 30.15 -9.09 -9.55
C PRO A 713 30.06 -9.65 -8.12
N GLN A 714 30.79 -9.11 -7.14
CA GLN A 714 30.83 -9.65 -5.77
C GLN A 714 30.58 -8.66 -4.62
N ASP A 715 29.87 -7.55 -4.87
CA ASP A 715 29.42 -6.66 -3.78
C ASP A 715 27.89 -6.58 -3.74
N LEU A 716 27.26 -7.69 -3.39
CA LEU A 716 25.87 -7.74 -2.95
C LEU A 716 25.85 -8.05 -1.46
N ALA A 717 25.08 -7.26 -0.71
CA ALA A 717 24.86 -7.40 0.71
C ALA A 717 24.35 -8.81 1.05
N ASP A 718 25.05 -9.46 1.96
CA ASP A 718 24.73 -10.78 2.50
C ASP A 718 23.54 -10.65 3.48
N THR A 719 22.31 -10.89 3.02
CA THR A 719 21.10 -10.94 3.85
C THR A 719 20.80 -12.36 4.37
N GLY A 720 21.84 -13.15 4.63
CA GLY A 720 21.71 -14.52 5.09
C GLY A 720 21.40 -14.64 6.59
N PHE A 721 20.13 -14.83 6.94
CA PHE A 721 19.72 -15.38 8.23
C PHE A 721 20.33 -16.81 8.37
N ALA A 722 21.25 -17.03 9.31
CA ALA A 722 21.92 -18.31 9.46
C ALA A 722 21.00 -19.36 10.12
N TYR A 723 20.40 -20.23 9.30
CA TYR A 723 19.47 -21.32 9.67
C TYR A 723 20.03 -22.46 10.56
N SER A 724 21.19 -22.30 11.19
CA SER A 724 21.80 -23.36 12.02
C SER A 724 21.12 -23.59 13.39
N SER A 725 20.22 -22.69 13.81
CA SER A 725 19.54 -22.75 15.12
C SER A 725 18.21 -23.52 15.09
N ILE A 726 17.58 -23.69 13.93
CA ILE A 726 16.26 -24.35 13.81
C ILE A 726 16.40 -25.89 13.84
N GLY A 727 17.53 -26.42 13.34
CA GLY A 727 17.79 -27.87 13.34
C GLY A 727 17.89 -28.49 14.75
N ILE A 728 18.31 -27.72 15.76
CA ILE A 728 18.46 -28.21 17.13
C ILE A 728 17.10 -28.25 17.85
N ILE A 729 16.18 -27.33 17.55
CA ILE A 729 14.85 -27.29 18.17
C ILE A 729 13.93 -28.39 17.60
N ALA A 730 13.98 -28.65 16.30
CA ALA A 730 13.21 -29.73 15.68
C ALA A 730 13.63 -31.13 16.18
N ALA A 731 14.93 -31.35 16.42
CA ALA A 731 15.43 -32.60 16.99
C ALA A 731 14.98 -32.83 18.44
N VAL A 732 14.87 -31.78 19.26
CA VAL A 732 14.39 -31.89 20.65
C VAL A 732 12.89 -32.19 20.69
N ILE A 733 12.09 -31.58 19.81
CA ILE A 733 10.64 -31.84 19.72
C ILE A 733 10.35 -33.29 19.28
N LEU A 734 11.11 -33.82 18.32
CA LEU A 734 10.99 -35.22 17.88
C LEU A 734 11.34 -36.22 18.98
N VAL A 735 12.38 -35.94 19.78
CA VAL A 735 12.79 -36.83 20.88
C VAL A 735 11.76 -36.80 22.02
N VAL A 736 11.20 -35.63 22.35
CA VAL A 736 10.15 -35.50 23.37
C VAL A 736 8.85 -36.17 22.91
N GLY A 737 8.47 -36.01 21.65
CA GLY A 737 7.31 -36.69 21.06
C GLY A 737 7.44 -38.22 21.09
N LEU A 738 8.62 -38.75 20.75
CA LEU A 738 8.88 -40.19 20.81
C LEU A 738 8.85 -40.73 22.25
N LEU A 739 9.33 -39.95 23.22
CA LEU A 739 9.29 -40.30 24.63
C LEU A 739 7.84 -40.35 25.17
N MET A 740 6.99 -39.40 24.77
CA MET A 740 5.57 -39.39 25.16
C MET A 740 4.79 -40.55 24.56
N VAL A 741 5.07 -40.94 23.31
CA VAL A 741 4.44 -42.11 22.67
C VAL A 741 4.87 -43.41 23.37
N LEU A 742 6.12 -43.53 23.78
CA LEU A 742 6.63 -44.69 24.52
C LEU A 742 6.08 -44.76 25.96
N LEU A 743 5.88 -43.63 26.63
CA LEU A 743 5.23 -43.57 27.94
C LEU A 743 3.73 -43.90 27.86
N ARG A 744 3.04 -43.45 26.80
CA ARG A 744 1.61 -43.77 26.56
C ARG A 744 1.39 -45.25 26.22
N ARG A 745 2.36 -45.91 25.55
CA ARG A 745 2.31 -47.36 25.28
C ARG A 745 2.57 -48.23 26.52
N ARG A 746 3.25 -47.73 27.55
CA ARG A 746 3.48 -48.46 28.81
C ARG A 746 2.35 -48.34 29.83
N GLY A 747 1.45 -47.37 29.67
CA GLY A 747 0.29 -47.16 30.55
C GLY A 747 -0.91 -48.06 30.28
N ASN A 748 -0.95 -48.79 29.15
CA ASN A 748 -2.09 -49.62 28.73
C ASN A 748 -1.92 -51.12 28.97
N THR A 749 -0.95 -51.52 29.80
CA THR A 749 -0.82 -52.90 30.29
C THR A 749 -0.68 -52.88 31.81
N HIS A 750 -1.79 -52.66 32.52
CA HIS A 750 -2.08 -53.23 33.84
C HIS A 750 -3.56 -53.11 34.17
#